data_AF-A0A1I1N062-F1
#
_entry.id   AF-A0A1I1N062-F1
#
_cell.length_a   1.000
_cell.length_b   1.000
_cell.length_c   1.000
_cell.angle_alpha   90.00
_cell.angle_beta   90.00
_cell.angle_gamma   90.00
#
_symmetry.space_group_name_H-M   'P 1'
#
loop_
_entity.id
_entity.type
_entity.pdbx_description
1 polymer ?
#
loop_
_entity_poly.entity_id
_entity_poly.type
_entity_poly.pdbx_seq_one_letter_code
_entity_poly.pdbx_strand_id
1 'polypeptide(L)'
;MTSSKPHKWGVYLVALVLSLGNILVFDTAKSKATENVVPKLLITEVVPDTDNYSGYDAYEYVEIYNNSDKEVDLQGYHLKSGGWNEVIQQPAKIAPWDTMLFWTRRQEIQSLTLEGLNHFYFSSYNSKYVNENRIQRLENIGGLVNSSQQTVSLIEPNGQEVVKATYKGDNVIANKSITFGFPQDRSHSMQILSGNQTPTPGWIHPNQAPPRPKLDEVAPQIPANIKAAAGNGEVSLTWDQNPESDLYRYNIYKDGAIEYSVPASKQEFTLSLLTGNLDYHLQMTAVDTSGNESAKSAIYTVRPGHQLIRQVERSANNKNPNYQALWNISSDGPVIPGLAQDLVPQGLGYYKKKDWLFTINYLDDGRPGTLCVINAATEKLIKSIELYNPDGTPYRGHAGGVAVSKDHVWVSSEKYLFTLNISDIVTAQNNDEIKFTNQIPVPVEAAYDVYDDDYGILWVGEFYEPSSYPTDPSHHLVNRTGEMQYAWMVGYKIKNSTDMLSSEQWNKNYEQPATPDYVLSTTGKVQGAIVQKKGISLVTSYGRANDSVLYRYNDPLKEEPHQYVKIGEKQVPLWFLDGQTAKPVQSIVAIPMKEGAVLVKSDLYVSFESGANKYRYTGRYPTDRMLKIDMKTLMKDDHDVEKEERKTNLK
;
A
#
# COMPACT_ATOMS: atom_id res chain seq x y z
N MET A 1 40.45 68.02 17.23
CA MET A 1 39.21 67.71 16.50
C MET A 1 38.29 67.00 17.49
N THR A 2 37.76 67.75 18.47
CA THR A 2 36.36 68.26 18.53
C THR A 2 35.38 67.11 18.78
N SER A 3 35.08 66.73 20.04
CA SER A 3 34.15 67.39 21.00
C SER A 3 32.73 67.50 20.43
N SER A 4 31.61 67.36 21.14
CA SER A 4 31.25 67.15 22.56
C SER A 4 29.71 67.12 22.57
N LYS A 5 29.11 66.17 23.30
CA LYS A 5 28.05 66.28 24.35
C LYS A 5 27.03 67.47 24.36
N PRO A 6 25.93 67.37 25.14
CA PRO A 6 24.51 67.51 24.71
C PRO A 6 23.77 68.71 25.38
N HIS A 7 22.42 68.65 25.38
CA HIS A 7 21.46 69.17 26.39
C HIS A 7 20.59 70.45 26.14
N LYS A 8 19.40 70.38 26.79
CA LYS A 8 18.39 71.40 27.21
C LYS A 8 17.29 71.76 26.20
N TRP A 9 16.01 71.40 26.44
CA TRP A 9 15.00 71.95 27.38
C TRP A 9 14.72 73.45 27.19
N GLY A 10 13.48 73.77 26.79
CA GLY A 10 12.93 75.12 26.72
C GLY A 10 11.41 75.08 26.52
N VAL A 11 10.69 75.44 27.59
CA VAL A 11 9.24 75.52 27.75
C VAL A 11 8.71 76.86 27.21
N TYR A 12 7.54 76.86 26.55
CA TYR A 12 6.57 77.98 26.54
C TYR A 12 5.15 77.40 26.53
N LEU A 13 4.44 77.40 27.66
CA LEU A 13 3.53 78.42 28.20
C LEU A 13 2.15 78.51 27.51
N VAL A 14 1.17 77.90 28.19
CA VAL A 14 -0.18 78.41 28.53
C VAL A 14 -1.00 79.12 27.45
N ALA A 15 -2.10 78.49 27.06
CA ALA A 15 -3.40 79.17 26.96
C ALA A 15 -4.52 78.24 27.45
N LEU A 16 -5.01 78.54 28.64
CA LEU A 16 -6.20 77.96 29.25
C LEU A 16 -7.40 78.72 28.66
N VAL A 17 -8.27 78.04 27.91
CA VAL A 17 -9.63 78.54 27.63
C VAL A 17 -10.60 77.48 28.11
N LEU A 18 -11.24 77.79 29.23
CA LEU A 18 -12.46 77.14 29.71
C LEU A 18 -13.62 77.56 28.80
N SER A 19 -14.24 76.60 28.12
CA SER A 19 -15.63 76.73 27.69
C SER A 19 -16.37 75.41 27.90
N LEU A 20 -17.20 75.44 28.94
CA LEU A 20 -18.40 74.66 29.22
C LEU A 20 -18.92 73.73 28.12
N GLY A 21 -19.12 72.47 28.52
CA GLY A 21 -20.41 71.78 28.37
C GLY A 21 -20.76 71.24 26.98
N ASN A 22 -20.46 69.96 26.76
CA ASN A 22 -21.41 69.02 26.17
C ASN A 22 -21.03 67.60 26.60
N ILE A 23 -21.93 66.95 27.34
CA ILE A 23 -21.87 65.51 27.62
C ILE A 23 -22.19 64.82 26.30
N LEU A 24 -21.15 64.38 25.59
CA LEU A 24 -21.28 63.37 24.55
C LEU A 24 -21.13 62.02 25.23
N VAL A 25 -22.26 61.35 25.39
CA VAL A 25 -22.31 59.91 25.63
C VAL A 25 -21.64 59.26 24.42
N PHE A 26 -20.40 58.78 24.59
CA PHE A 26 -19.84 57.83 23.63
C PHE A 26 -20.57 56.52 23.84
N ASP A 27 -21.60 56.31 23.04
CA ASP A 27 -22.12 54.98 22.77
C ASP A 27 -20.99 54.22 22.08
N THR A 28 -20.22 53.44 22.85
CA THR A 28 -19.26 52.50 22.28
C THR A 28 -20.08 51.41 21.60
N ALA A 29 -20.47 51.69 20.36
CA ALA A 29 -20.87 50.67 19.42
C ALA A 29 -19.71 49.66 19.37
N LYS A 30 -19.90 48.52 20.04
CA LYS A 30 -19.15 47.31 19.73
C LYS A 30 -19.19 47.20 18.21
N SER A 31 -18.03 47.33 17.59
CA SER A 31 -17.81 46.98 16.19
C SER A 31 -18.53 45.67 15.92
N LYS A 32 -19.61 45.71 15.13
CA LYS A 32 -20.15 44.52 14.49
C LYS A 32 -19.01 43.97 13.66
N ALA A 33 -18.40 42.89 14.12
CA ALA A 33 -17.52 42.09 13.29
C ALA A 33 -18.26 41.83 11.98
N THR A 34 -17.70 42.30 10.87
CA THR A 34 -18.20 42.02 9.53
C THR A 34 -18.25 40.51 9.36
N GLU A 35 -19.47 39.97 9.26
CA GLU A 35 -19.76 38.55 9.03
C GLU A 35 -19.01 38.08 7.78
N ASN A 36 -17.93 37.31 7.97
CA ASN A 36 -17.34 36.52 6.90
C ASN A 36 -18.28 35.34 6.65
N VAL A 37 -19.22 35.49 5.71
CA VAL A 37 -20.21 34.44 5.42
C VAL A 37 -19.56 33.36 4.55
N VAL A 38 -18.72 32.53 5.17
CA VAL A 38 -18.25 31.27 4.56
C VAL A 38 -19.47 30.36 4.35
N PRO A 39 -19.59 29.64 3.22
CA PRO A 39 -20.70 28.70 3.01
C PRO A 39 -20.87 27.71 4.16
N LYS A 40 -22.12 27.34 4.45
CA LYS A 40 -22.46 26.37 5.49
C LYS A 40 -22.01 24.96 5.15
N LEU A 41 -21.81 24.65 3.87
CA LEU A 41 -21.34 23.37 3.38
C LEU A 41 -20.07 23.62 2.57
N LEU A 42 -19.07 22.77 2.77
CA LEU A 42 -17.77 22.88 2.12
C LEU A 42 -17.43 21.54 1.45
N ILE A 43 -16.75 21.59 0.29
CA ILE A 43 -16.17 20.40 -0.34
C ILE A 43 -14.73 20.30 0.15
N THR A 44 -14.46 19.46 1.14
CA THR A 44 -13.15 19.42 1.81
C THR A 44 -12.14 18.56 1.09
N GLU A 45 -12.58 17.50 0.42
CA GLU A 45 -11.70 16.52 -0.21
C GLU A 45 -12.35 15.87 -1.42
N VAL A 46 -11.55 15.56 -2.45
CA VAL A 46 -11.94 14.67 -3.55
C VAL A 46 -10.80 13.71 -3.89
N VAL A 47 -11.14 12.50 -4.34
CA VAL A 47 -10.18 11.50 -4.84
C VAL A 47 -10.62 11.03 -6.22
N PRO A 48 -10.01 11.54 -7.31
CA PRO A 48 -10.45 11.21 -8.66
C PRO A 48 -9.73 10.02 -9.30
N ASP A 49 -8.50 9.71 -8.88
CA ASP A 49 -7.70 8.64 -9.48
C ASP A 49 -7.40 7.57 -8.43
N THR A 50 -8.01 6.39 -8.58
CA THR A 50 -7.89 5.26 -7.66
C THR A 50 -7.54 3.96 -8.39
N ASP A 51 -7.24 2.91 -7.64
CA ASP A 51 -7.06 1.58 -8.22
C ASP A 51 -8.25 1.21 -9.11
N ASN A 52 -7.96 0.74 -10.32
CA ASN A 52 -9.00 0.40 -11.28
C ASN A 52 -9.64 -0.97 -10.99
N TYR A 53 -10.97 -1.03 -11.13
CA TYR A 53 -11.75 -2.26 -11.26
C TYR A 53 -12.56 -2.22 -12.56
N SER A 54 -12.44 -3.26 -13.38
CA SER A 54 -13.07 -3.31 -14.72
C SER A 54 -12.73 -2.10 -15.63
N GLY A 55 -11.55 -1.49 -15.44
CA GLY A 55 -11.09 -0.34 -16.23
C GLY A 55 -11.56 1.03 -15.73
N TYR A 56 -12.20 1.10 -14.57
CA TYR A 56 -12.69 2.33 -13.96
C TYR A 56 -12.19 2.48 -12.53
N ASP A 57 -12.00 3.73 -12.08
CA ASP A 57 -11.61 4.07 -10.72
C ASP A 57 -12.60 3.49 -9.70
N ALA A 58 -12.09 2.64 -8.81
CA ALA A 58 -12.92 1.82 -7.92
C ALA A 58 -13.54 2.62 -6.77
N TYR A 59 -12.82 3.60 -6.21
CA TYR A 59 -13.11 4.15 -4.88
C TYR A 59 -13.15 5.68 -4.85
N GLU A 60 -13.44 6.33 -5.97
CA GLU A 60 -13.56 7.78 -6.03
C GLU A 60 -14.59 8.33 -5.04
N TYR A 61 -14.29 9.45 -4.39
CA TYR A 61 -15.28 10.11 -3.55
C TYR A 61 -15.17 11.64 -3.56
N VAL A 62 -16.27 12.26 -3.13
CA VAL A 62 -16.36 13.67 -2.75
C VAL A 62 -16.73 13.73 -1.26
N GLU A 63 -15.98 14.48 -0.47
CA GLU A 63 -16.31 14.76 0.93
C GLU A 63 -16.99 16.12 1.08
N ILE A 64 -18.15 16.13 1.74
CA ILE A 64 -18.87 17.35 2.11
C ILE A 64 -18.81 17.52 3.62
N TYR A 65 -18.40 18.70 4.07
CA TYR A 65 -18.34 19.11 5.47
C TYR A 65 -19.43 20.13 5.80
N ASN A 66 -20.11 19.93 6.93
CA ASN A 66 -21.08 20.87 7.48
C ASN A 66 -20.41 21.88 8.42
N ASN A 67 -20.17 23.10 7.94
CA ASN A 67 -19.55 24.19 8.69
C ASN A 67 -20.53 24.94 9.62
N SER A 68 -21.75 24.41 9.86
CA SER A 68 -22.75 25.04 10.73
C SER A 68 -22.92 24.35 12.08
N ASP A 69 -23.63 25.01 12.97
CA ASP A 69 -24.01 24.55 14.30
C ASP A 69 -25.30 23.68 14.31
N LYS A 70 -25.84 23.36 13.12
CA LYS A 70 -27.09 22.61 12.97
C LYS A 70 -26.89 21.42 12.05
N GLU A 71 -27.64 20.35 12.28
CA GLU A 71 -27.73 19.26 11.32
C GLU A 71 -28.25 19.79 9.98
N VAL A 72 -27.61 19.35 8.89
CA VAL A 72 -28.02 19.66 7.52
C VAL A 72 -28.32 18.35 6.81
N ASP A 73 -29.53 18.23 6.26
CA ASP A 73 -29.90 17.12 5.38
C ASP A 73 -29.72 17.53 3.92
N LEU A 74 -28.90 16.78 3.19
CA LEU A 74 -28.63 17.05 1.77
C LEU A 74 -29.65 16.38 0.83
N GLN A 75 -30.72 15.78 1.34
CA GLN A 75 -31.78 15.26 0.48
C GLN A 75 -32.33 16.35 -0.47
N GLY A 76 -32.38 16.04 -1.76
CA GLY A 76 -32.82 16.94 -2.83
C GLY A 76 -31.75 17.91 -3.34
N TYR A 77 -30.59 18.01 -2.67
CA TYR A 77 -29.45 18.74 -3.22
C TYR A 77 -28.92 18.01 -4.45
N HIS A 78 -28.29 18.79 -5.32
CA HIS A 78 -27.60 18.29 -6.51
C HIS A 78 -26.09 18.29 -6.25
N LEU A 79 -25.45 17.13 -6.41
CA LEU A 79 -23.99 17.06 -6.57
C LEU A 79 -23.69 16.98 -8.07
N LYS A 80 -22.77 17.80 -8.55
CA LYS A 80 -22.47 17.92 -9.97
C LYS A 80 -20.97 17.85 -10.20
N SER A 81 -20.55 17.06 -11.18
CA SER A 81 -19.17 17.03 -11.65
C SER A 81 -19.15 16.59 -13.11
N GLY A 82 -18.45 17.35 -13.96
CA GLY A 82 -18.10 16.91 -15.31
C GLY A 82 -19.36 16.71 -16.15
N GLY A 83 -19.59 15.48 -16.60
CA GLY A 83 -20.75 15.12 -17.41
C GLY A 83 -22.05 14.80 -16.65
N TRP A 84 -22.02 14.73 -15.30
CA TRP A 84 -23.17 14.31 -14.50
C TRP A 84 -23.63 15.37 -13.48
N ASN A 85 -24.90 15.27 -13.09
CA ASN A 85 -25.57 16.16 -12.12
C ASN A 85 -26.65 15.35 -11.40
N GLU A 86 -26.30 14.80 -10.23
CA GLU A 86 -27.15 13.87 -9.50
C GLU A 86 -27.88 14.51 -8.34
N VAL A 87 -29.17 14.18 -8.20
CA VAL A 87 -29.97 14.52 -7.03
C VAL A 87 -29.69 13.50 -5.93
N ILE A 88 -29.36 13.98 -4.74
CA ILE A 88 -29.25 13.15 -3.54
C ILE A 88 -30.66 12.72 -3.13
N GLN A 89 -31.03 11.48 -3.47
CA GLN A 89 -32.42 11.00 -3.31
C GLN A 89 -32.75 10.62 -1.87
N GLN A 90 -31.79 10.05 -1.15
CA GLN A 90 -31.95 9.56 0.21
C GLN A 90 -31.54 10.63 1.23
N PRO A 91 -32.09 10.58 2.47
CA PRO A 91 -31.61 11.42 3.56
C PRO A 91 -30.10 11.29 3.77
N ALA A 92 -29.41 12.43 3.77
CA ALA A 92 -27.97 12.53 3.90
C ALA A 92 -27.66 13.59 4.97
N LYS A 93 -27.89 13.19 6.21
CA LYS A 93 -27.81 14.07 7.39
C LYS A 93 -26.37 14.19 7.87
N ILE A 94 -25.89 15.43 7.92
CA ILE A 94 -24.55 15.77 8.40
C ILE A 94 -24.71 16.53 9.71
N ALA A 95 -24.18 15.96 10.79
CA ALA A 95 -24.16 16.62 12.09
C ALA A 95 -23.35 17.94 12.04
N PRO A 96 -23.55 18.86 13.00
CA PRO A 96 -22.74 20.08 13.11
C PRO A 96 -21.23 19.77 13.08
N TRP A 97 -20.50 20.47 12.22
CA TRP A 97 -19.05 20.30 12.05
C TRP A 97 -18.62 18.88 11.71
N ASP A 98 -19.44 18.15 10.98
CA ASP A 98 -19.16 16.77 10.60
C ASP A 98 -19.09 16.60 9.07
N THR A 99 -18.70 15.42 8.59
CA THR A 99 -18.58 15.14 7.15
C THR A 99 -19.50 14.03 6.65
N MET A 100 -19.77 14.02 5.35
CA MET A 100 -20.40 12.92 4.63
C MET A 100 -19.63 12.66 3.35
N LEU A 101 -19.38 11.38 3.07
CA LEU A 101 -18.75 10.96 1.82
C LEU A 101 -19.80 10.65 0.76
N PHE A 102 -19.50 11.00 -0.48
CA PHE A 102 -20.28 10.63 -1.65
C PHE A 102 -19.39 9.81 -2.57
N TRP A 103 -19.57 8.48 -2.53
CA TRP A 103 -18.85 7.55 -3.39
C TRP A 103 -19.50 7.55 -4.77
N THR A 104 -18.76 8.00 -5.77
CA THR A 104 -19.23 8.04 -7.16
C THR A 104 -19.01 6.68 -7.81
N ARG A 105 -20.08 6.10 -8.39
CA ARG A 105 -20.04 4.72 -8.87
C ARG A 105 -20.64 4.59 -10.26
N ARG A 106 -19.93 3.86 -11.11
CA ARG A 106 -20.41 3.36 -12.40
C ARG A 106 -21.07 1.99 -12.24
N GLN A 107 -21.90 1.61 -13.19
CA GLN A 107 -22.58 0.30 -13.19
C GLN A 107 -21.56 -0.86 -13.13
N GLU A 108 -20.42 -0.71 -13.80
CA GLU A 108 -19.35 -1.71 -13.91
C GLU A 108 -18.65 -1.99 -12.58
N ILE A 109 -18.73 -1.06 -11.62
CA ILE A 109 -18.11 -1.17 -10.29
C ILE A 109 -19.14 -1.39 -9.17
N GLN A 110 -20.39 -1.69 -9.53
CA GLN A 110 -21.48 -1.88 -8.56
C GLN A 110 -21.25 -3.05 -7.57
N SER A 111 -20.37 -3.99 -7.91
CA SER A 111 -20.02 -5.13 -7.06
C SER A 111 -19.06 -4.77 -5.92
N LEU A 112 -18.40 -3.61 -5.99
CA LEU A 112 -17.50 -3.16 -4.93
C LEU A 112 -18.28 -2.84 -3.64
N THR A 113 -17.66 -3.08 -2.49
CA THR A 113 -18.29 -2.97 -1.17
C THR A 113 -17.70 -1.82 -0.36
N LEU A 114 -18.43 -1.38 0.68
CA LEU A 114 -17.90 -0.42 1.66
C LEU A 114 -16.68 -0.97 2.39
N GLU A 115 -16.65 -2.29 2.63
CA GLU A 115 -15.48 -2.97 3.18
C GLU A 115 -14.25 -2.79 2.26
N GLY A 116 -14.41 -2.95 0.95
CA GLY A 116 -13.33 -2.71 -0.01
C GLY A 116 -12.85 -1.26 -0.02
N LEU A 117 -13.77 -0.30 0.05
CA LEU A 117 -13.45 1.12 0.17
C LEU A 117 -12.65 1.40 1.45
N ASN A 118 -13.10 0.86 2.59
CA ASN A 118 -12.41 1.04 3.86
C ASN A 118 -11.02 0.40 3.87
N HIS A 119 -10.86 -0.80 3.29
CA HIS A 119 -9.54 -1.41 3.15
C HIS A 119 -8.61 -0.63 2.23
N PHE A 120 -9.14 -0.04 1.15
CA PHE A 120 -8.35 0.78 0.25
C PHE A 120 -7.77 2.02 0.95
N TYR A 121 -8.56 2.71 1.76
CA TYR A 121 -8.13 3.94 2.43
C TYR A 121 -7.46 3.73 3.80
N PHE A 122 -7.80 2.66 4.51
CA PHE A 122 -7.36 2.45 5.90
C PHE A 122 -6.68 1.09 6.15
N SER A 123 -6.48 0.27 5.12
CA SER A 123 -5.99 -1.11 5.29
C SER A 123 -6.79 -1.83 6.38
N SER A 124 -6.21 -2.61 7.30
CA SER A 124 -6.96 -3.21 8.42
C SER A 124 -7.19 -2.31 9.65
N TYR A 125 -7.07 -0.97 9.52
CA TYR A 125 -7.28 0.00 10.60
C TYR A 125 -8.77 0.26 10.87
N ASN A 126 -9.48 -0.76 11.33
CA ASN A 126 -10.94 -0.81 11.47
C ASN A 126 -11.57 0.36 12.26
N SER A 127 -10.87 0.91 13.25
CA SER A 127 -11.38 2.02 14.07
C SER A 127 -11.49 3.36 13.30
N LYS A 128 -10.88 3.46 12.11
CA LYS A 128 -11.02 4.60 11.20
C LYS A 128 -12.05 4.38 10.09
N TYR A 129 -12.64 3.18 10.01
CA TYR A 129 -13.58 2.85 8.94
C TYR A 129 -14.80 3.77 8.92
N VAL A 130 -15.17 4.16 7.71
CA VAL A 130 -16.43 4.85 7.44
C VAL A 130 -17.56 3.83 7.54
N ASN A 131 -18.64 4.21 8.21
CA ASN A 131 -19.86 3.40 8.33
C ASN A 131 -20.93 3.87 7.34
N GLU A 132 -21.97 3.03 7.14
CA GLU A 132 -23.07 3.29 6.19
C GLU A 132 -23.83 4.60 6.45
N ASN A 133 -23.81 5.16 7.67
CA ASN A 133 -24.47 6.44 7.97
C ASN A 133 -23.62 7.66 7.58
N ARG A 134 -22.38 7.45 7.15
CA ARG A 134 -21.39 8.49 6.82
C ARG A 134 -20.97 8.47 5.35
N ILE A 135 -21.67 7.69 4.55
CA ILE A 135 -21.43 7.57 3.11
C ILE A 135 -22.75 7.44 2.34
N GLN A 136 -22.83 8.11 1.21
CA GLN A 136 -23.87 7.95 0.21
C GLN A 136 -23.24 7.44 -1.08
N ARG A 137 -23.94 6.53 -1.77
CA ARG A 137 -23.50 6.01 -3.06
C ARG A 137 -24.26 6.71 -4.16
N LEU A 138 -23.54 7.28 -5.11
CA LEU A 138 -24.10 7.87 -6.31
C LEU A 138 -23.89 6.87 -7.44
N GLU A 139 -24.94 6.13 -7.78
CA GLU A 139 -24.88 5.01 -8.72
C GLU A 139 -25.07 5.45 -10.17
N ASN A 140 -24.48 4.69 -11.10
CA ASN A 140 -24.61 4.86 -12.56
C ASN A 140 -24.16 6.24 -13.09
N ILE A 141 -23.12 6.82 -12.49
CA ILE A 141 -22.56 8.10 -12.91
C ILE A 141 -21.12 8.00 -13.39
N GLY A 142 -20.66 9.01 -14.11
CA GLY A 142 -19.34 9.00 -14.76
C GLY A 142 -18.12 9.05 -13.83
N GLY A 143 -18.29 9.21 -12.52
CA GLY A 143 -17.14 9.43 -11.63
C GLY A 143 -16.52 10.82 -11.79
N LEU A 144 -15.32 11.00 -11.27
CA LEU A 144 -14.55 12.24 -11.41
C LEU A 144 -13.64 12.16 -12.66
N VAL A 145 -12.85 13.20 -12.90
CA VAL A 145 -12.02 13.33 -14.11
C VAL A 145 -10.56 13.55 -13.71
N ASN A 146 -9.64 12.84 -14.37
CA ASN A 146 -8.23 12.72 -13.93
C ASN A 146 -7.27 13.63 -14.73
N SER A 147 -7.66 14.10 -15.92
CA SER A 147 -6.72 14.71 -16.89
C SER A 147 -7.02 16.15 -17.29
N SER A 148 -8.26 16.64 -17.13
CA SER A 148 -8.67 17.98 -17.53
C SER A 148 -9.07 18.85 -16.33
N GLN A 149 -9.37 20.13 -16.56
CA GLN A 149 -9.92 20.95 -15.50
C GLN A 149 -11.33 20.46 -15.14
N GLN A 150 -11.51 20.13 -13.88
CA GLN A 150 -12.73 19.56 -13.33
C GLN A 150 -13.30 20.48 -12.25
N THR A 151 -14.62 20.53 -12.11
CA THR A 151 -15.28 21.28 -11.04
C THR A 151 -16.39 20.42 -10.44
N VAL A 152 -16.31 20.23 -9.13
CA VAL A 152 -17.35 19.62 -8.31
C VAL A 152 -18.16 20.75 -7.68
N SER A 153 -19.48 20.75 -7.86
CA SER A 153 -20.39 21.75 -7.29
C SER A 153 -21.49 21.07 -6.47
N LEU A 154 -21.80 21.64 -5.32
CA LEU A 154 -22.99 21.31 -4.53
C LEU A 154 -24.03 22.41 -4.74
N ILE A 155 -25.24 22.04 -5.12
CA ILE A 155 -26.30 22.96 -5.57
C ILE A 155 -27.59 22.63 -4.78
N GLU A 156 -28.28 23.66 -4.29
CA GLU A 156 -29.57 23.50 -3.61
C GLU A 156 -30.70 23.05 -4.55
N PRO A 157 -31.82 22.50 -4.03
CA PRO A 157 -32.98 22.14 -4.85
C PRO A 157 -33.57 23.30 -5.68
N ASN A 158 -33.34 24.56 -5.26
CA ASN A 158 -33.78 25.76 -5.97
C ASN A 158 -32.83 26.17 -7.14
N GLY A 159 -31.72 25.43 -7.33
CA GLY A 159 -30.71 25.69 -8.37
C GLY A 159 -29.55 26.60 -7.96
N GLN A 160 -29.50 27.08 -6.71
CA GLN A 160 -28.42 27.93 -6.22
C GLN A 160 -27.17 27.11 -5.89
N GLU A 161 -26.01 27.47 -6.46
CA GLU A 161 -24.71 26.87 -6.10
C GLU A 161 -24.34 27.25 -4.67
N VAL A 162 -24.11 26.27 -3.80
CA VAL A 162 -23.71 26.45 -2.40
C VAL A 162 -22.20 26.62 -2.31
N VAL A 163 -21.47 25.72 -2.97
CA VAL A 163 -20.01 25.66 -2.96
C VAL A 163 -19.52 24.90 -4.19
N LYS A 164 -18.33 25.24 -4.68
CA LYS A 164 -17.64 24.50 -5.73
C LYS A 164 -16.15 24.34 -5.45
N ALA A 165 -15.59 23.24 -5.91
CA ALA A 165 -14.17 22.93 -5.84
C ALA A 165 -13.66 22.63 -7.25
N THR A 166 -12.69 23.40 -7.73
CA THR A 166 -12.10 23.26 -9.06
C THR A 166 -10.67 22.75 -8.95
N TYR A 167 -10.31 21.74 -9.74
CA TYR A 167 -8.95 21.20 -9.83
C TYR A 167 -8.59 20.88 -11.29
N LYS A 168 -7.31 20.59 -11.55
CA LYS A 168 -6.78 20.23 -12.88
C LYS A 168 -6.07 18.88 -12.82
N GLY A 169 -5.80 18.28 -13.98
CA GLY A 169 -5.04 17.03 -14.10
C GLY A 169 -3.68 17.09 -13.39
N ASP A 170 -2.98 18.23 -13.40
CA ASP A 170 -1.71 18.40 -12.67
C ASP A 170 -1.83 18.27 -11.14
N ASN A 171 -3.06 18.34 -10.60
CA ASN A 171 -3.35 18.10 -9.18
C ASN A 171 -3.68 16.64 -8.89
N VAL A 172 -3.91 15.82 -9.92
CA VAL A 172 -4.34 14.44 -9.78
C VAL A 172 -3.12 13.54 -9.74
N ILE A 173 -3.02 12.77 -8.66
CA ILE A 173 -2.01 11.73 -8.48
C ILE A 173 -2.76 10.46 -8.07
N ALA A 174 -2.43 9.35 -8.72
CA ALA A 174 -3.05 8.06 -8.42
C ALA A 174 -3.02 7.74 -6.91
N ASN A 175 -4.17 7.34 -6.38
CA ASN A 175 -4.41 6.99 -4.99
C ASN A 175 -4.14 8.13 -3.98
N LYS A 176 -4.16 9.39 -4.44
CA LYS A 176 -4.02 10.59 -3.60
C LYS A 176 -5.24 11.48 -3.68
N SER A 177 -5.46 12.24 -2.62
CA SER A 177 -6.56 13.21 -2.56
C SER A 177 -6.12 14.61 -2.93
N ILE A 178 -7.09 15.35 -3.43
CA ILE A 178 -7.04 16.81 -3.54
C ILE A 178 -7.83 17.36 -2.36
N THR A 179 -7.14 18.10 -1.51
CA THR A 179 -7.72 18.73 -0.32
C THR A 179 -7.95 20.21 -0.56
N PHE A 180 -9.04 20.73 0.00
CA PHE A 180 -9.44 22.11 -0.19
C PHE A 180 -9.65 22.88 1.11
N GLY A 181 -9.24 24.15 1.09
CA GLY A 181 -9.51 25.17 2.07
C GLY A 181 -10.80 25.92 1.76
N PHE A 182 -11.41 26.46 2.81
CA PHE A 182 -12.64 27.25 2.68
C PHE A 182 -12.43 28.56 1.90
N PRO A 183 -13.47 29.12 1.26
CA PRO A 183 -13.37 30.39 0.55
C PRO A 183 -13.08 31.55 1.52
N GLN A 184 -12.03 32.33 1.23
CA GLN A 184 -11.65 33.51 2.03
C GLN A 184 -12.08 34.85 1.41
N ASP A 185 -12.53 34.82 0.16
CA ASP A 185 -12.88 35.98 -0.66
C ASP A 185 -14.40 36.22 -0.74
N ARG A 186 -15.17 35.59 0.16
CA ARG A 186 -16.65 35.56 0.16
C ARG A 186 -17.26 34.95 -1.11
N SER A 187 -16.47 34.23 -1.91
CA SER A 187 -16.98 33.42 -3.01
C SER A 187 -17.49 32.07 -2.52
N HIS A 188 -18.03 31.29 -3.43
CA HIS A 188 -18.39 29.89 -3.20
C HIS A 188 -17.29 28.94 -3.67
N SER A 189 -16.10 29.45 -4.04
CA SER A 189 -15.03 28.66 -4.64
C SER A 189 -14.02 28.24 -3.57
N MET A 190 -13.89 26.93 -3.37
CA MET A 190 -12.88 26.35 -2.50
C MET A 190 -11.46 26.62 -3.03
N GLN A 191 -10.49 26.67 -2.13
CA GLN A 191 -9.07 26.89 -2.44
C GLN A 191 -8.32 25.55 -2.41
N ILE A 192 -7.58 25.19 -3.45
CA ILE A 192 -6.74 23.98 -3.39
C ILE A 192 -5.65 24.16 -2.33
N LEU A 193 -5.54 23.20 -1.39
CA LEU A 193 -4.43 23.13 -0.45
C LEU A 193 -3.31 22.24 -0.99
N SER A 194 -3.63 21.04 -1.46
CA SER A 194 -2.66 20.09 -2.01
C SER A 194 -3.36 18.98 -2.81
N GLY A 195 -2.69 18.46 -3.86
CA GLY A 195 -3.14 17.31 -4.67
C GLY A 195 -2.35 16.00 -4.43
N ASN A 196 -1.43 16.01 -3.47
CA ASN A 196 -0.62 14.84 -3.09
C ASN A 196 -0.81 14.51 -1.60
N GLN A 197 -2.05 14.52 -1.14
CA GLN A 197 -2.35 14.16 0.24
C GLN A 197 -2.74 12.69 0.31
N THR A 198 -2.36 12.06 1.43
CA THR A 198 -2.94 10.78 1.80
C THR A 198 -4.43 11.04 2.08
N PRO A 199 -5.36 10.32 1.41
CA PRO A 199 -6.78 10.55 1.60
C PRO A 199 -7.21 10.36 3.06
N THR A 200 -8.10 11.21 3.54
CA THR A 200 -8.64 11.13 4.91
C THR A 200 -10.17 11.09 4.94
N PRO A 201 -10.81 10.07 4.32
CA PRO A 201 -12.27 10.03 4.22
C PRO A 201 -12.93 10.04 5.61
N GLY A 202 -13.84 10.97 5.84
CA GLY A 202 -14.51 11.13 7.13
C GLY A 202 -13.80 12.09 8.10
N TRP A 203 -12.71 12.71 7.67
CA TRP A 203 -11.81 13.49 8.52
C TRP A 203 -11.29 14.75 7.83
N ILE A 204 -11.31 15.88 8.53
CA ILE A 204 -10.74 17.14 8.03
C ILE A 204 -9.44 17.52 8.75
N HIS A 205 -8.45 17.92 7.97
CA HIS A 205 -7.22 18.57 8.38
C HIS A 205 -7.43 20.05 8.78
N PRO A 206 -6.48 20.62 9.54
CA PRO A 206 -6.44 22.07 9.76
C PRO A 206 -6.50 22.86 8.45
N ASN A 207 -7.18 24.02 8.49
CA ASN A 207 -7.38 24.95 7.37
C ASN A 207 -8.38 24.53 6.28
N GLN A 208 -8.94 23.31 6.33
CA GLN A 208 -10.02 22.93 5.40
C GLN A 208 -11.36 23.62 5.72
N ALA A 209 -11.57 24.00 6.98
CA ALA A 209 -12.72 24.76 7.45
C ALA A 209 -12.29 25.95 8.33
N PRO A 210 -13.10 27.02 8.43
CA PRO A 210 -12.82 28.12 9.34
C PRO A 210 -12.91 27.67 10.80
N PRO A 211 -12.28 28.41 11.74
CA PRO A 211 -12.51 28.20 13.16
C PRO A 211 -13.99 28.30 13.52
N ARG A 212 -14.44 27.48 14.47
CA ARG A 212 -15.82 27.51 14.95
C ARG A 212 -16.13 28.82 15.67
N PRO A 213 -17.42 29.25 15.69
CA PRO A 213 -17.82 30.41 16.48
C PRO A 213 -17.44 30.23 17.95
N LYS A 214 -16.77 31.23 18.53
CA LYS A 214 -16.46 31.27 19.96
C LYS A 214 -17.70 31.72 20.73
N LEU A 215 -18.47 30.76 21.22
CA LEU A 215 -19.64 30.98 22.10
C LEU A 215 -19.28 30.76 23.58
N ASP A 216 -18.22 30.01 23.82
CA ASP A 216 -17.59 29.74 25.11
C ASP A 216 -16.07 29.98 25.01
N GLU A 217 -15.45 30.41 26.11
CA GLU A 217 -14.00 30.58 26.29
C GLU A 217 -13.39 29.53 27.22
N VAL A 218 -14.20 28.70 27.87
CA VAL A 218 -13.76 27.66 28.80
C VAL A 218 -13.50 26.37 28.03
N ALA A 219 -12.27 25.84 28.10
CA ALA A 219 -11.96 24.54 27.54
C ALA A 219 -12.56 23.40 28.39
N PRO A 220 -12.92 22.26 27.77
CA PRO A 220 -13.29 21.05 28.50
C PRO A 220 -12.21 20.58 29.46
N GLN A 221 -12.61 19.77 30.44
CA GLN A 221 -11.68 19.02 31.28
C GLN A 221 -10.79 18.10 30.44
N ILE A 222 -9.56 17.90 30.90
CA ILE A 222 -8.66 16.90 30.31
C ILE A 222 -9.33 15.52 30.45
N PRO A 223 -9.35 14.68 29.39
CA PRO A 223 -9.89 13.33 29.48
C PRO A 223 -9.26 12.54 30.64
N ALA A 224 -10.11 11.96 31.49
CA ALA A 224 -9.70 11.29 32.72
C ALA A 224 -9.70 9.76 32.58
N ASN A 225 -9.00 9.08 33.50
CA ASN A 225 -8.93 7.62 33.59
C ASN A 225 -8.54 6.92 32.27
N ILE A 226 -7.69 7.58 31.49
CA ILE A 226 -7.18 7.04 30.23
C ILE A 226 -6.36 5.78 30.54
N LYS A 227 -6.70 4.68 29.86
CA LYS A 227 -5.94 3.43 29.87
C LYS A 227 -5.45 3.17 28.46
N ALA A 228 -4.16 2.89 28.32
CA ALA A 228 -3.54 2.47 27.09
C ALA A 228 -2.98 1.05 27.25
N ALA A 229 -3.66 0.08 26.65
CA ALA A 229 -3.28 -1.33 26.71
C ALA A 229 -2.58 -1.73 25.41
N ALA A 230 -1.30 -2.06 25.50
CA ALA A 230 -0.51 -2.53 24.37
C ALA A 230 -0.95 -3.95 23.97
N GLY A 231 -1.26 -4.12 22.69
CA GLY A 231 -1.57 -5.39 22.04
C GLY A 231 -0.46 -5.81 21.06
N ASN A 232 -0.85 -6.52 20.01
CA ASN A 232 0.06 -7.00 18.95
C ASN A 232 -0.20 -6.20 17.68
N GLY A 233 0.68 -5.26 17.35
CA GLY A 233 0.52 -4.30 16.26
C GLY A 233 -0.53 -3.22 16.54
N GLU A 234 -1.01 -3.13 17.79
CA GLU A 234 -2.10 -2.24 18.17
C GLU A 234 -2.02 -1.78 19.63
N VAL A 235 -2.75 -0.71 19.96
CA VAL A 235 -2.96 -0.23 21.32
C VAL A 235 -4.44 0.12 21.50
N SER A 236 -5.09 -0.48 22.50
CA SER A 236 -6.46 -0.13 22.88
C SER A 236 -6.45 1.01 23.89
N LEU A 237 -7.12 2.12 23.55
CA LEU A 237 -7.38 3.26 24.42
C LEU A 237 -8.81 3.20 24.95
N THR A 238 -8.98 3.48 26.24
CA THR A 238 -10.27 3.74 26.88
C THR A 238 -10.15 4.92 27.85
N TRP A 239 -11.21 5.67 28.07
CA TRP A 239 -11.25 6.81 28.99
C TRP A 239 -12.66 7.03 29.52
N ASP A 240 -12.80 7.87 30.56
CA ASP A 240 -14.12 8.24 31.07
C ASP A 240 -14.75 9.34 30.23
N GLN A 241 -16.08 9.33 30.12
CA GLN A 241 -16.81 10.40 29.45
C GLN A 241 -16.65 11.72 30.21
N ASN A 242 -16.22 12.75 29.48
CA ASN A 242 -16.18 14.13 29.94
C ASN A 242 -17.60 14.68 30.27
N PRO A 243 -17.78 15.44 31.36
CA PRO A 243 -19.10 15.87 31.83
C PRO A 243 -19.71 17.05 31.06
N GLU A 244 -18.92 17.74 30.22
CA GLU A 244 -19.36 18.93 29.49
C GLU A 244 -20.47 18.62 28.49
N SER A 245 -21.58 19.37 28.55
CA SER A 245 -22.74 19.17 27.65
C SER A 245 -22.49 19.59 26.22
N ASP A 246 -21.50 20.46 26.01
CA ASP A 246 -21.08 21.01 24.72
C ASP A 246 -19.79 20.35 24.21
N LEU A 247 -19.40 19.21 24.80
CA LEU A 247 -18.32 18.38 24.29
C LEU A 247 -18.63 17.94 22.85
N TYR A 248 -17.64 18.08 21.99
CA TYR A 248 -17.79 17.75 20.57
C TYR A 248 -16.98 16.52 20.17
N ARG A 249 -15.69 16.43 20.53
CA ARG A 249 -14.84 15.29 20.18
C ARG A 249 -13.64 15.12 21.11
N TYR A 250 -12.96 13.98 20.96
CA TYR A 250 -11.66 13.73 21.55
C TYR A 250 -10.59 13.62 20.47
N ASN A 251 -9.52 14.41 20.56
CA ASN A 251 -8.36 14.23 19.70
C ASN A 251 -7.38 13.25 20.34
N ILE A 252 -6.88 12.32 19.55
CA ILE A 252 -5.90 11.30 19.95
C ILE A 252 -4.59 11.62 19.24
N TYR A 253 -3.52 11.72 20.01
CA TYR A 253 -2.19 12.06 19.53
C TYR A 253 -1.28 10.85 19.63
N LYS A 254 -0.47 10.64 18.59
CA LYS A 254 0.63 9.68 18.54
C LYS A 254 1.90 10.45 18.21
N ASP A 255 2.89 10.37 19.10
CA ASP A 255 4.20 11.01 18.95
C ASP A 255 4.09 12.53 18.70
N GLY A 256 3.13 13.17 19.36
CA GLY A 256 2.89 14.62 19.29
C GLY A 256 2.01 15.09 18.12
N ALA A 257 1.74 14.25 17.13
CA ALA A 257 0.85 14.54 16.01
C ALA A 257 -0.57 13.98 16.25
N ILE A 258 -1.60 14.63 15.70
CA ILE A 258 -2.96 14.07 15.72
C ILE A 258 -2.96 12.79 14.87
N GLU A 259 -3.35 11.68 15.49
CA GLU A 259 -3.54 10.39 14.85
C GLU A 259 -4.97 10.25 14.30
N TYR A 260 -5.95 10.66 15.11
CA TYR A 260 -7.37 10.63 14.79
C TYR A 260 -8.18 11.45 15.82
N SER A 261 -9.44 11.78 15.52
CA SER A 261 -10.39 12.17 16.57
C SER A 261 -11.69 11.41 16.46
N VAL A 262 -12.25 11.11 17.63
CA VAL A 262 -13.51 10.37 17.77
C VAL A 262 -14.60 11.30 18.31
N PRO A 263 -15.87 11.10 17.93
CA PRO A 263 -16.97 11.92 18.43
C PRO A 263 -17.11 11.82 19.95
N ALA A 264 -17.72 12.84 20.58
CA ALA A 264 -17.96 12.90 22.02
C ALA A 264 -18.67 11.66 22.61
N SER A 265 -19.44 10.95 21.78
CA SER A 265 -20.17 9.72 22.14
C SER A 265 -19.28 8.48 22.29
N LYS A 266 -18.00 8.55 21.92
CA LYS A 266 -17.04 7.44 22.03
C LYS A 266 -16.13 7.61 23.26
N GLN A 267 -15.83 6.49 23.90
CA GLN A 267 -14.92 6.39 25.06
C GLN A 267 -13.83 5.31 24.83
N GLU A 268 -13.66 4.90 23.57
CA GLU A 268 -12.70 3.91 23.16
C GLU A 268 -12.14 4.22 21.77
N PHE A 269 -10.89 3.83 21.54
CA PHE A 269 -10.25 3.85 20.23
C PHE A 269 -9.10 2.85 20.19
N THR A 270 -8.96 2.10 19.11
CA THR A 270 -7.81 1.19 18.92
C THR A 270 -6.88 1.79 17.89
N LEU A 271 -5.65 2.10 18.26
CA LEU A 271 -4.59 2.41 17.31
C LEU A 271 -4.09 1.10 16.70
N SER A 272 -4.10 0.96 15.38
CA SER A 272 -3.67 -0.26 14.68
C SER A 272 -2.48 0.02 13.75
N LEU A 273 -1.97 -1.02 13.10
CA LEU A 273 -0.87 -0.95 12.13
C LEU A 273 0.42 -0.38 12.74
N LEU A 274 0.64 -0.61 14.03
CA LEU A 274 1.87 -0.20 14.71
C LEU A 274 2.98 -1.22 14.41
N THR A 275 4.20 -0.73 14.26
CA THR A 275 5.38 -1.59 14.25
C THR A 275 5.62 -2.07 15.68
N GLY A 276 5.77 -3.38 15.86
CA GLY A 276 5.99 -3.94 17.18
C GLY A 276 7.36 -3.57 17.76
N ASN A 277 7.48 -3.71 19.08
CA ASN A 277 8.69 -3.44 19.84
C ASN A 277 9.26 -2.04 19.61
N LEU A 278 8.42 -1.04 19.33
CA LEU A 278 8.77 0.37 19.37
C LEU A 278 7.96 1.08 20.45
N ASP A 279 8.57 2.09 21.07
CA ASP A 279 7.86 2.92 22.04
C ASP A 279 7.07 3.99 21.29
N TYR A 280 5.79 4.14 21.65
CA TYR A 280 4.90 5.18 21.16
C TYR A 280 4.42 6.04 22.32
N HIS A 281 4.29 7.34 22.07
CA HIS A 281 3.82 8.31 23.06
C HIS A 281 2.41 8.77 22.73
N LEU A 282 1.45 8.38 23.56
CA LEU A 282 0.03 8.69 23.36
C LEU A 282 -0.45 9.79 24.31
N GLN A 283 -1.26 10.71 23.77
CA GLN A 283 -1.92 11.76 24.53
C GLN A 283 -3.33 11.99 23.98
N MET A 284 -4.18 12.61 24.78
CA MET A 284 -5.55 12.95 24.38
C MET A 284 -5.93 14.36 24.82
N THR A 285 -6.84 14.97 24.07
CA THR A 285 -7.54 16.21 24.45
C THR A 285 -9.02 16.08 24.19
N ALA A 286 -9.82 16.86 24.92
CA ALA A 286 -11.23 17.07 24.65
C ALA A 286 -11.43 18.43 23.97
N VAL A 287 -12.36 18.51 23.02
CA VAL A 287 -12.69 19.74 22.29
C VAL A 287 -14.20 19.98 22.37
N ASP A 288 -14.60 21.19 22.74
CA ASP A 288 -16.01 21.62 22.79
C ASP A 288 -16.53 22.13 21.44
N THR A 289 -17.82 22.47 21.35
CA THR A 289 -18.43 23.06 20.14
C THR A 289 -17.92 24.46 19.77
N SER A 290 -17.34 25.21 20.71
CA SER A 290 -16.66 26.51 20.47
C SER A 290 -15.21 26.37 19.99
N GLY A 291 -14.71 25.13 19.84
CA GLY A 291 -13.32 24.86 19.48
C GLY A 291 -12.32 25.23 20.56
N ASN A 292 -12.70 25.31 21.83
CA ASN A 292 -11.72 25.28 22.92
C ASN A 292 -11.24 23.84 23.08
N GLU A 293 -9.93 23.67 23.17
CA GLU A 293 -9.28 22.37 23.37
C GLU A 293 -8.69 22.35 24.78
N SER A 294 -8.91 21.25 25.51
CA SER A 294 -8.31 21.02 26.82
C SER A 294 -6.78 21.03 26.74
N ALA A 295 -6.11 21.18 27.87
CA ALA A 295 -4.70 20.78 27.94
C ALA A 295 -4.57 19.29 27.58
N LYS A 296 -3.40 18.89 27.04
CA LYS A 296 -3.11 17.48 26.76
C LYS A 296 -3.06 16.68 28.05
N SER A 297 -3.54 15.44 28.00
CA SER A 297 -3.30 14.47 29.05
C SER A 297 -1.81 14.20 29.27
N ALA A 298 -1.49 13.52 30.36
CA ALA A 298 -0.15 12.96 30.56
C ALA A 298 0.24 12.06 29.38
N ILE A 299 1.54 11.94 29.11
CA ILE A 299 2.05 11.02 28.09
C ILE A 299 1.92 9.59 28.58
N TYR A 300 1.27 8.75 27.78
CA TYR A 300 1.23 7.30 27.97
C TYR A 300 2.21 6.66 27.00
N THR A 301 3.34 6.17 27.53
CA THR A 301 4.30 5.41 26.73
C THR A 301 3.86 3.95 26.68
N VAL A 302 3.69 3.43 25.47
CA VAL A 302 3.27 2.05 25.20
C VAL A 302 4.22 1.39 24.21
N ARG A 303 4.39 0.08 24.34
CA ARG A 303 5.25 -0.73 23.47
C ARG A 303 4.49 -1.98 23.03
N PRO A 304 3.75 -1.93 21.90
CA PRO A 304 3.02 -3.09 21.38
C PRO A 304 3.99 -4.16 20.89
N GLY A 305 3.56 -5.43 20.89
CA GLY A 305 4.26 -6.50 20.18
C GLY A 305 4.04 -6.39 18.67
N HIS A 306 4.70 -7.23 17.88
CA HIS A 306 4.44 -7.34 16.43
C HIS A 306 3.06 -7.92 16.15
N GLN A 307 2.46 -7.59 15.01
CA GLN A 307 1.14 -8.13 14.65
C GLN A 307 1.19 -9.65 14.53
N LEU A 308 0.21 -10.34 15.12
CA LEU A 308 0.13 -11.80 15.00
C LEU A 308 -0.40 -12.22 13.64
N ILE A 309 0.43 -12.96 12.90
CA ILE A 309 0.07 -13.52 11.60
C ILE A 309 -0.72 -14.82 11.76
N ARG A 310 -1.77 -14.98 10.93
CA ARG A 310 -2.67 -16.14 10.94
C ARG A 310 -2.91 -16.67 9.53
N GLN A 311 -3.36 -17.91 9.44
CA GLN A 311 -3.92 -18.49 8.21
C GLN A 311 -5.44 -18.37 8.26
N VAL A 312 -6.01 -17.42 7.51
CA VAL A 312 -7.45 -17.18 7.45
C VAL A 312 -7.93 -17.30 6.01
N GLU A 313 -8.77 -18.30 5.77
CA GLU A 313 -9.48 -18.45 4.49
C GLU A 313 -10.77 -17.62 4.57
N ARG A 314 -10.87 -16.56 3.76
CA ARG A 314 -11.99 -15.60 3.80
C ARG A 314 -13.00 -15.84 2.70
N SER A 315 -12.57 -16.43 1.59
CA SER A 315 -13.44 -16.79 0.47
C SER A 315 -13.19 -18.22 0.02
N ALA A 316 -14.26 -18.92 -0.36
CA ALA A 316 -14.16 -20.24 -0.98
C ALA A 316 -13.41 -20.14 -2.31
N ASN A 317 -12.53 -21.12 -2.59
CA ASN A 317 -11.84 -21.24 -3.86
C ASN A 317 -12.77 -21.81 -4.96
N ASN A 318 -13.70 -20.99 -5.45
CA ASN A 318 -14.62 -21.40 -6.51
C ASN A 318 -13.87 -21.58 -7.83
N LYS A 319 -13.63 -22.84 -8.22
CA LYS A 319 -12.92 -23.23 -9.45
C LYS A 319 -13.64 -22.72 -10.70
N ASN A 320 -13.20 -21.59 -11.25
CA ASN A 320 -13.76 -21.02 -12.47
C ASN A 320 -13.50 -21.95 -13.69
N PRO A 321 -14.54 -22.37 -14.45
CA PRO A 321 -14.40 -23.22 -15.63
C PRO A 321 -13.41 -22.74 -16.69
N ASN A 322 -13.13 -21.43 -16.79
CA ASN A 322 -12.12 -20.91 -17.74
C ASN A 322 -10.71 -21.45 -17.48
N TYR A 323 -10.42 -21.91 -16.26
CA TYR A 323 -9.13 -22.49 -15.87
C TYR A 323 -9.24 -24.00 -15.65
N GLN A 324 -10.18 -24.69 -16.29
CA GLN A 324 -10.41 -26.13 -16.07
C GLN A 324 -9.15 -26.98 -16.29
N ALA A 325 -8.30 -26.62 -17.26
CA ALA A 325 -7.02 -27.29 -17.47
C ALA A 325 -6.16 -27.26 -16.20
N LEU A 326 -6.04 -26.08 -15.55
CA LEU A 326 -5.35 -25.93 -14.26
C LEU A 326 -5.97 -26.80 -13.19
N TRP A 327 -7.30 -26.80 -13.09
CA TRP A 327 -8.02 -27.57 -12.07
C TRP A 327 -7.91 -29.08 -12.22
N ASN A 328 -7.70 -29.57 -13.45
CA ASN A 328 -7.50 -30.99 -13.71
C ASN A 328 -6.16 -31.51 -13.18
N ILE A 329 -5.17 -30.63 -13.03
CA ILE A 329 -3.81 -31.00 -12.62
C ILE A 329 -3.38 -30.35 -11.31
N SER A 330 -4.30 -29.73 -10.57
CA SER A 330 -3.98 -29.04 -9.32
C SER A 330 -4.94 -29.37 -8.19
N SER A 331 -4.42 -29.19 -6.98
CA SER A 331 -5.17 -29.26 -5.74
C SER A 331 -4.88 -28.05 -4.87
N ASP A 332 -5.77 -27.78 -3.91
CA ASP A 332 -5.57 -26.73 -2.93
C ASP A 332 -4.37 -27.07 -2.03
N GLY A 333 -3.48 -26.09 -1.87
CA GLY A 333 -2.40 -26.10 -0.89
C GLY A 333 -2.76 -25.33 0.38
N PRO A 334 -1.74 -24.95 1.18
CA PRO A 334 -1.91 -24.17 2.39
C PRO A 334 -2.65 -22.86 2.14
N VAL A 335 -3.44 -22.43 3.12
CA VAL A 335 -3.91 -21.04 3.19
C VAL A 335 -2.69 -20.14 3.33
N ILE A 336 -2.62 -19.09 2.52
CA ILE A 336 -1.52 -18.13 2.53
C ILE A 336 -1.58 -17.33 3.84
N PRO A 337 -0.53 -17.37 4.67
CA PRO A 337 -0.52 -16.64 5.95
C PRO A 337 -0.58 -15.13 5.75
N GLY A 338 -1.26 -14.44 6.68
CA GLY A 338 -1.18 -12.99 6.82
C GLY A 338 -1.99 -12.15 5.83
N LEU A 339 -2.70 -12.77 4.87
CA LEU A 339 -3.52 -12.00 3.92
C LEU A 339 -4.61 -11.14 4.59
N ALA A 340 -5.14 -11.61 5.73
CA ALA A 340 -6.10 -10.86 6.55
C ALA A 340 -5.44 -9.87 7.52
N GLN A 341 -4.11 -9.82 7.53
CA GLN A 341 -3.23 -8.94 8.31
C GLN A 341 -2.46 -7.98 7.39
N ASP A 342 -3.01 -7.73 6.20
CA ASP A 342 -2.46 -6.88 5.13
C ASP A 342 -1.16 -7.37 4.46
N LEU A 343 -0.60 -8.52 4.86
CA LEU A 343 0.59 -9.06 4.18
C LEU A 343 0.30 -9.33 2.71
N VAL A 344 1.20 -8.86 1.85
CA VAL A 344 1.20 -9.16 0.43
C VAL A 344 2.30 -10.20 0.15
N PRO A 345 1.94 -11.45 -0.21
CA PRO A 345 2.93 -12.48 -0.51
C PRO A 345 3.66 -12.16 -1.81
N GLN A 346 4.95 -12.45 -1.87
CA GLN A 346 5.77 -12.34 -3.07
C GLN A 346 6.42 -13.70 -3.34
N GLY A 347 7.63 -13.95 -2.84
CA GLY A 347 8.36 -15.20 -3.08
C GLY A 347 7.88 -16.42 -2.28
N LEU A 348 8.20 -17.62 -2.83
CA LEU A 348 8.08 -18.90 -2.15
C LEU A 348 9.43 -19.64 -2.13
N GLY A 349 9.78 -20.17 -0.96
CA GLY A 349 11.01 -20.96 -0.75
C GLY A 349 10.71 -22.29 -0.08
N TYR A 350 11.61 -23.27 -0.21
CA TYR A 350 11.43 -24.59 0.39
C TYR A 350 12.68 -25.10 1.08
N TYR A 351 12.61 -25.22 2.39
CA TYR A 351 13.65 -25.81 3.21
C TYR A 351 13.43 -27.31 3.43
N LYS A 352 14.04 -28.09 2.54
CA LYS A 352 13.91 -29.56 2.45
C LYS A 352 14.17 -30.29 3.76
N LYS A 353 15.18 -29.88 4.54
CA LYS A 353 15.62 -30.59 5.76
C LYS A 353 14.53 -30.65 6.85
N LYS A 354 13.59 -29.71 6.87
CA LYS A 354 12.48 -29.68 7.86
C LYS A 354 11.08 -29.76 7.23
N ASP A 355 10.99 -29.95 5.92
CA ASP A 355 9.74 -29.89 5.16
C ASP A 355 9.00 -28.56 5.38
N TRP A 356 9.74 -27.44 5.32
CA TRP A 356 9.22 -26.10 5.57
C TRP A 356 9.07 -25.31 4.27
N LEU A 357 7.89 -24.76 4.05
CA LEU A 357 7.62 -23.73 3.05
C LEU A 357 7.84 -22.36 3.67
N PHE A 358 8.50 -21.47 2.93
CA PHE A 358 8.67 -20.07 3.30
C PHE A 358 7.83 -19.21 2.36
N THR A 359 7.11 -18.23 2.93
CA THR A 359 6.57 -17.10 2.16
C THR A 359 7.25 -15.84 2.64
N ILE A 360 7.75 -15.05 1.70
CA ILE A 360 8.26 -13.71 1.98
C ILE A 360 7.16 -12.71 1.59
N ASN A 361 6.91 -11.73 2.45
CA ASN A 361 5.75 -10.85 2.32
C ASN A 361 6.14 -9.42 2.68
N TYR A 362 5.55 -8.44 2.00
CA TYR A 362 5.72 -7.02 2.30
C TYR A 362 4.41 -6.38 2.80
N LEU A 363 4.53 -5.15 3.28
CA LEU A 363 3.45 -4.26 3.71
C LEU A 363 3.70 -2.86 3.15
N ASP A 364 2.64 -2.18 2.68
CA ASP A 364 2.73 -0.80 2.15
C ASP A 364 2.54 0.29 3.21
N ASP A 365 2.36 -0.10 4.48
CA ASP A 365 2.06 0.82 5.58
C ASP A 365 3.29 1.17 6.44
N GLY A 366 4.47 0.70 6.04
CA GLY A 366 5.74 0.97 6.71
C GLY A 366 6.07 0.04 7.88
N ARG A 367 5.24 -0.96 8.18
CA ARG A 367 5.65 -2.08 9.05
C ARG A 367 6.68 -2.97 8.33
N PRO A 368 7.50 -3.74 9.08
CA PRO A 368 8.50 -4.60 8.48
C PRO A 368 7.87 -5.69 7.59
N GLY A 369 8.57 -6.08 6.54
CA GLY A 369 8.26 -7.30 5.79
C GLY A 369 8.44 -8.53 6.67
N THR A 370 7.72 -9.59 6.35
CA THR A 370 7.60 -10.78 7.21
C THR A 370 7.94 -12.04 6.44
N LEU A 371 8.75 -12.91 7.05
CA LEU A 371 8.97 -14.29 6.60
C LEU A 371 8.02 -15.22 7.36
N CYS A 372 7.11 -15.90 6.66
CA CYS A 372 6.24 -16.91 7.25
C CYS A 372 6.78 -18.31 6.99
N VAL A 373 6.77 -19.16 8.02
CA VAL A 373 7.20 -20.55 7.95
C VAL A 373 5.99 -21.47 8.09
N ILE A 374 5.75 -22.28 7.07
CA ILE A 374 4.62 -23.22 6.99
C ILE A 374 5.19 -24.64 6.97
N ASN A 375 4.60 -25.56 7.73
CA ASN A 375 4.89 -26.98 7.58
C ASN A 375 4.22 -27.49 6.31
N ALA A 376 5.00 -27.96 5.32
CA ALA A 376 4.45 -28.37 4.04
C ALA A 376 3.55 -29.62 4.13
N ALA A 377 3.81 -30.51 5.10
CA ALA A 377 3.02 -31.73 5.28
C ALA A 377 1.68 -31.48 5.99
N THR A 378 1.66 -30.61 7.02
CA THR A 378 0.43 -30.28 7.75
C THR A 378 -0.30 -29.07 7.19
N GLU A 379 0.35 -28.32 6.29
CA GLU A 379 -0.12 -27.07 5.68
C GLU A 379 -0.42 -25.96 6.70
N LYS A 380 0.18 -26.05 7.89
CA LYS A 380 -0.05 -25.10 9.00
C LYS A 380 1.12 -24.15 9.17
N LEU A 381 0.80 -22.88 9.42
CA LEU A 381 1.73 -21.87 9.89
C LEU A 381 2.38 -22.34 11.19
N ILE A 382 3.71 -22.35 11.20
CA ILE A 382 4.54 -22.64 12.37
C ILE A 382 4.87 -21.34 13.11
N LYS A 383 5.31 -20.33 12.36
CA LYS A 383 5.73 -19.03 12.87
C LYS A 383 5.77 -17.97 11.77
N SER A 384 5.60 -16.71 12.15
CA SER A 384 6.06 -15.53 11.40
C SER A 384 7.30 -14.94 12.04
N ILE A 385 8.14 -14.29 11.23
CA ILE A 385 9.38 -13.63 11.66
C ILE A 385 9.43 -12.27 10.96
N GLU A 386 9.63 -11.20 11.73
CA GLU A 386 9.77 -9.85 11.19
C GLU A 386 11.20 -9.59 10.72
N LEU A 387 11.33 -8.94 9.57
CA LEU A 387 12.60 -8.74 8.89
C LEU A 387 13.16 -7.35 9.15
N TYR A 388 14.46 -7.33 9.44
CA TYR A 388 15.19 -6.12 9.76
C TYR A 388 16.44 -6.01 8.90
N ASN A 389 16.77 -4.78 8.53
CA ASN A 389 18.00 -4.45 7.85
C ASN A 389 19.23 -4.75 8.73
N PRO A 390 20.42 -4.88 8.14
CA PRO A 390 21.65 -5.11 8.91
C PRO A 390 21.92 -4.05 9.99
N ASP A 391 21.48 -2.80 9.76
CA ASP A 391 21.61 -1.69 10.71
C ASP A 391 20.59 -1.75 11.87
N GLY A 392 19.63 -2.68 11.83
CA GLY A 392 18.59 -2.85 12.83
C GLY A 392 17.34 -2.00 12.61
N THR A 393 17.21 -1.32 11.46
CA THR A 393 15.94 -0.69 11.06
C THR A 393 14.97 -1.72 10.48
N PRO A 394 13.64 -1.51 10.60
CA PRO A 394 12.65 -2.39 9.95
C PRO A 394 12.87 -2.46 8.44
N TYR A 395 12.89 -3.66 7.87
CA TYR A 395 12.99 -3.83 6.42
C TYR A 395 11.63 -3.57 5.77
N ARG A 396 11.56 -2.61 4.83
CA ARG A 396 10.32 -2.15 4.18
C ARG A 396 10.30 -2.35 2.66
N GLY A 397 11.26 -3.11 2.13
CA GLY A 397 11.34 -3.39 0.70
C GLY A 397 10.27 -4.39 0.25
N HIS A 398 10.10 -4.51 -1.06
CA HIS A 398 9.10 -5.38 -1.69
C HIS A 398 9.32 -6.87 -1.44
N ALA A 399 10.57 -7.32 -1.21
CA ALA A 399 10.88 -8.71 -0.89
C ALA A 399 10.44 -9.70 -1.99
N GLY A 400 10.77 -9.42 -3.25
CA GLY A 400 10.24 -10.11 -4.42
C GLY A 400 10.44 -11.64 -4.48
N GLY A 401 11.54 -12.17 -3.93
CA GLY A 401 11.87 -13.60 -3.99
C GLY A 401 12.42 -14.16 -2.69
N VAL A 402 12.33 -15.47 -2.51
CA VAL A 402 13.01 -16.17 -1.42
C VAL A 402 13.53 -17.55 -1.86
N ALA A 403 14.84 -17.67 -2.01
CA ALA A 403 15.52 -18.93 -2.31
C ALA A 403 16.18 -19.54 -1.07
N VAL A 404 16.30 -20.87 -1.03
CA VAL A 404 16.90 -21.59 0.10
C VAL A 404 18.04 -22.46 -0.42
N SER A 405 19.26 -22.18 0.03
CA SER A 405 20.45 -23.01 -0.23
C SER A 405 20.73 -23.91 0.99
N LYS A 406 21.98 -24.36 1.16
CA LYS A 406 22.33 -25.36 2.16
C LYS A 406 22.17 -24.87 3.60
N ASP A 407 22.69 -23.67 3.85
CA ASP A 407 22.87 -23.03 5.16
C ASP A 407 22.27 -21.60 5.18
N HIS A 408 21.91 -21.02 4.03
CA HIS A 408 21.32 -19.67 3.92
C HIS A 408 19.93 -19.64 3.26
N VAL A 409 19.18 -18.61 3.62
CA VAL A 409 18.03 -18.10 2.87
C VAL A 409 18.44 -16.81 2.19
N TRP A 410 18.09 -16.69 0.92
CA TRP A 410 18.36 -15.55 0.06
C TRP A 410 17.04 -14.85 -0.22
N VAL A 411 17.03 -13.52 -0.21
CA VAL A 411 15.85 -12.72 -0.49
C VAL A 411 16.21 -11.67 -1.53
N SER A 412 15.65 -11.78 -2.72
CA SER A 412 15.79 -10.75 -3.77
C SER A 412 14.83 -9.60 -3.49
N SER A 413 15.34 -8.37 -3.55
CA SER A 413 14.53 -7.18 -3.42
C SER A 413 15.22 -5.97 -4.05
N GLU A 414 14.54 -5.31 -4.98
CA GLU A 414 15.04 -4.09 -5.65
C GLU A 414 16.45 -4.36 -6.21
N LYS A 415 17.45 -3.56 -5.88
CA LYS A 415 18.82 -3.74 -6.39
C LYS A 415 19.70 -4.69 -5.57
N TYR A 416 19.09 -5.47 -4.68
CA TYR A 416 19.82 -6.19 -3.65
C TYR A 416 19.39 -7.64 -3.49
N LEU A 417 20.35 -8.43 -3.04
CA LEU A 417 20.17 -9.78 -2.55
C LEU A 417 20.52 -9.80 -1.06
N PHE A 418 19.52 -10.06 -0.22
CA PHE A 418 19.66 -10.15 1.22
C PHE A 418 19.89 -11.60 1.65
N THR A 419 20.55 -11.79 2.80
CA THR A 419 20.89 -13.13 3.31
C THR A 419 20.51 -13.31 4.77
N LEU A 420 19.96 -14.48 5.11
CA LEU A 420 19.67 -14.93 6.47
C LEU A 420 20.32 -16.29 6.71
N ASN A 421 20.77 -16.55 7.94
CA ASN A 421 21.19 -17.90 8.30
C ASN A 421 19.97 -18.77 8.59
N ILE A 422 19.96 -19.99 8.05
CA ILE A 422 18.89 -20.96 8.34
C ILE A 422 18.85 -21.32 9.83
N SER A 423 20.00 -21.35 10.52
CA SER A 423 20.06 -21.61 11.96
C SER A 423 19.20 -20.64 12.75
N ASP A 424 19.23 -19.37 12.39
CA ASP A 424 18.57 -18.29 13.12
C ASP A 424 17.04 -18.42 12.93
N ILE A 425 16.60 -18.73 11.71
CA ILE A 425 15.19 -19.03 11.39
C ILE A 425 14.70 -20.28 12.14
N VAL A 426 15.54 -21.31 12.25
CA VAL A 426 15.21 -22.54 12.98
C VAL A 426 15.00 -22.25 14.46
N THR A 427 15.87 -21.45 15.08
CA THR A 427 15.80 -21.12 16.52
C THR A 427 14.76 -20.06 16.86
N ALA A 428 14.44 -19.16 15.94
CA ALA A 428 13.47 -18.09 16.15
C ALA A 428 12.12 -18.63 16.63
N GLN A 429 11.50 -17.92 17.56
CA GLN A 429 10.13 -18.15 17.99
C GLN A 429 9.16 -17.46 17.04
N ASN A 430 7.87 -17.72 17.24
CA ASN A 430 6.85 -16.98 16.51
C ASN A 430 6.89 -15.51 16.91
N ASN A 431 6.86 -14.63 15.92
CA ASN A 431 6.87 -13.17 16.06
C ASN A 431 8.23 -12.58 16.51
N ASP A 432 9.31 -13.35 16.35
CA ASP A 432 10.68 -12.85 16.56
C ASP A 432 11.14 -11.96 15.41
N GLU A 433 12.20 -11.19 15.66
CA GLU A 433 12.88 -10.35 14.67
C GLU A 433 14.16 -11.05 14.20
N ILE A 434 14.42 -11.08 12.90
CA ILE A 434 15.72 -11.49 12.37
C ILE A 434 16.28 -10.40 11.45
N LYS A 435 17.57 -10.11 11.64
CA LYS A 435 18.31 -9.19 10.80
C LYS A 435 18.93 -9.90 9.61
N PHE A 436 18.88 -9.27 8.45
CA PHE A 436 19.71 -9.67 7.33
C PHE A 436 21.20 -9.58 7.71
N THR A 437 21.94 -10.63 7.35
CA THR A 437 23.38 -10.72 7.59
C THR A 437 24.18 -9.93 6.54
N ASN A 438 23.66 -9.84 5.31
CA ASN A 438 24.22 -9.02 4.23
C ASN A 438 23.09 -8.44 3.38
N GLN A 439 23.38 -7.31 2.74
CA GLN A 439 22.63 -6.69 1.66
C GLN A 439 23.57 -6.55 0.47
N ILE A 440 23.53 -7.47 -0.48
CA ILE A 440 24.50 -7.58 -1.56
C ILE A 440 23.94 -6.86 -2.79
N PRO A 441 24.57 -5.79 -3.31
CA PRO A 441 24.10 -5.16 -4.54
C PRO A 441 24.25 -6.14 -5.72
N VAL A 442 23.30 -6.13 -6.65
CA VAL A 442 23.30 -7.00 -7.84
C VAL A 442 23.08 -6.17 -9.11
N PRO A 443 23.50 -6.64 -10.31
CA PRO A 443 23.43 -5.85 -11.54
C PRO A 443 22.05 -5.89 -12.20
N VAL A 444 21.01 -6.24 -11.44
CA VAL A 444 19.64 -6.45 -11.90
C VAL A 444 18.65 -5.87 -10.88
N GLU A 445 17.45 -5.50 -11.32
CA GLU A 445 16.32 -5.27 -10.41
C GLU A 445 15.79 -6.63 -9.93
N ALA A 446 16.35 -7.12 -8.82
CA ALA A 446 16.10 -8.39 -8.16
C ALA A 446 14.63 -8.55 -7.72
N ALA A 447 13.81 -9.05 -8.63
CA ALA A 447 12.38 -9.26 -8.44
C ALA A 447 12.05 -10.69 -7.99
N TYR A 448 12.90 -11.67 -8.30
CA TYR A 448 12.75 -13.04 -7.84
C TYR A 448 14.12 -13.74 -7.79
N ASP A 449 14.20 -14.83 -7.04
CA ASP A 449 15.36 -15.70 -6.98
C ASP A 449 14.99 -17.19 -6.87
N VAL A 450 15.92 -18.05 -7.27
CA VAL A 450 15.78 -19.50 -7.14
C VAL A 450 17.15 -20.15 -7.00
N TYR A 451 17.26 -21.12 -6.09
CA TYR A 451 18.46 -21.93 -5.93
C TYR A 451 18.34 -23.23 -6.71
N ASP A 452 19.29 -23.46 -7.60
CA ASP A 452 19.44 -24.68 -8.38
C ASP A 452 20.35 -25.67 -7.63
N ASP A 453 19.77 -26.73 -7.08
CA ASP A 453 20.53 -27.76 -6.38
C ASP A 453 21.44 -28.60 -7.29
N ASP A 454 21.08 -28.76 -8.57
CA ASP A 454 21.79 -29.64 -9.50
C ASP A 454 23.14 -29.01 -9.90
N TYR A 455 23.13 -27.71 -10.17
CA TYR A 455 24.35 -26.96 -10.47
C TYR A 455 24.89 -26.14 -9.29
N GLY A 456 24.20 -26.01 -8.17
CA GLY A 456 24.63 -25.14 -7.06
C GLY A 456 24.73 -23.67 -7.46
N ILE A 457 23.79 -23.21 -8.29
CA ILE A 457 23.73 -21.84 -8.80
C ILE A 457 22.55 -21.13 -8.14
N LEU A 458 22.79 -19.94 -7.61
CA LEU A 458 21.72 -19.04 -7.20
C LEU A 458 21.39 -18.11 -8.37
N TRP A 459 20.16 -18.19 -8.84
CA TRP A 459 19.64 -17.33 -9.90
C TRP A 459 18.85 -16.19 -9.31
N VAL A 460 19.03 -14.99 -9.84
CA VAL A 460 18.31 -13.76 -9.47
C VAL A 460 17.85 -13.08 -10.74
N GLY A 461 16.56 -12.75 -10.87
CA GLY A 461 16.02 -12.21 -12.12
C GLY A 461 15.16 -10.98 -11.96
N GLU A 462 14.90 -10.35 -13.11
CA GLU A 462 14.19 -9.09 -13.22
C GLU A 462 12.75 -9.25 -13.66
N PHE A 463 11.92 -8.32 -13.18
CA PHE A 463 10.57 -8.11 -13.67
C PHE A 463 10.54 -6.91 -14.62
N TYR A 464 10.11 -7.13 -15.87
CA TYR A 464 9.94 -6.06 -16.86
C TYR A 464 8.46 -5.81 -17.19
N GLU A 465 8.02 -4.56 -17.01
CA GLU A 465 6.82 -3.99 -17.61
C GLU A 465 7.10 -2.54 -18.02
N PRO A 466 6.89 -2.17 -19.30
CA PRO A 466 7.43 -0.94 -19.87
C PRO A 466 7.00 0.36 -19.17
N SER A 467 5.83 0.37 -18.53
CA SER A 467 5.25 1.58 -17.93
C SER A 467 5.63 1.75 -16.47
N SER A 468 5.73 0.62 -15.74
CA SER A 468 5.80 0.62 -14.28
C SER A 468 7.13 0.08 -13.75
N TYR A 469 7.75 -0.83 -14.49
CA TYR A 469 8.97 -1.54 -14.09
C TYR A 469 9.92 -1.68 -15.29
N PRO A 470 10.49 -0.58 -15.79
CA PRO A 470 11.49 -0.65 -16.83
C PRO A 470 12.78 -1.29 -16.27
N THR A 471 13.37 -2.18 -17.04
CA THR A 471 14.69 -2.76 -16.78
C THR A 471 15.76 -1.93 -17.50
N ASP A 472 17.04 -2.16 -17.15
CA ASP A 472 18.15 -1.49 -17.82
C ASP A 472 18.13 -1.78 -19.33
N PRO A 473 18.13 -0.77 -20.21
CA PRO A 473 18.12 -0.97 -21.66
C PRO A 473 19.28 -1.81 -22.19
N SER A 474 20.41 -1.90 -21.48
CA SER A 474 21.53 -2.77 -21.84
C SER A 474 21.19 -4.26 -21.68
N HIS A 475 20.13 -4.59 -20.95
CA HIS A 475 19.62 -5.95 -20.82
C HIS A 475 18.71 -6.34 -21.99
N HIS A 476 18.31 -5.38 -22.83
CA HIS A 476 17.38 -5.60 -23.94
C HIS A 476 18.12 -6.16 -25.15
N LEU A 477 17.88 -7.44 -25.46
CA LEU A 477 18.62 -8.18 -26.47
C LEU A 477 17.66 -8.88 -27.44
N VAL A 478 17.96 -8.80 -28.73
CA VAL A 478 17.30 -9.62 -29.75
C VAL A 478 17.85 -11.04 -29.66
N ASN A 479 16.98 -12.00 -29.43
CA ASN A 479 17.35 -13.42 -29.32
C ASN A 479 17.61 -14.06 -30.70
N ARG A 480 17.92 -15.36 -30.72
CA ARG A 480 18.23 -16.10 -31.96
C ARG A 480 17.04 -16.28 -32.90
N THR A 481 15.79 -16.09 -32.41
CA THR A 481 14.56 -16.14 -33.22
C THR A 481 14.16 -14.76 -33.76
N GLY A 482 14.88 -13.69 -33.41
CA GLY A 482 14.58 -12.33 -33.83
C GLY A 482 13.60 -11.58 -32.91
N GLU A 483 13.28 -12.13 -31.74
CA GLU A 483 12.39 -11.52 -30.75
C GLU A 483 13.19 -10.73 -29.71
N MET A 484 12.65 -9.57 -29.30
CA MET A 484 13.26 -8.77 -28.24
C MET A 484 12.96 -9.38 -26.87
N GLN A 485 14.02 -9.58 -26.09
CA GLN A 485 13.96 -9.95 -24.68
C GLN A 485 14.41 -8.77 -23.83
N TYR A 486 13.71 -8.52 -22.72
CA TYR A 486 13.81 -7.26 -21.98
C TYR A 486 14.39 -7.42 -20.58
N ALA A 487 14.64 -8.64 -20.13
CA ALA A 487 15.04 -8.89 -18.75
C ALA A 487 16.17 -9.91 -18.70
N TRP A 488 16.98 -9.84 -17.63
CA TRP A 488 17.97 -10.86 -17.33
C TRP A 488 17.57 -11.68 -16.10
N MET A 489 18.06 -12.92 -16.08
CA MET A 489 18.22 -13.74 -14.88
C MET A 489 19.70 -14.08 -14.75
N VAL A 490 20.37 -13.50 -13.75
CA VAL A 490 21.80 -13.65 -13.50
C VAL A 490 22.06 -14.77 -12.50
N GLY A 491 23.10 -15.57 -12.76
CA GLY A 491 23.45 -16.76 -11.98
C GLY A 491 24.78 -16.63 -11.27
N TYR A 492 24.81 -16.99 -9.99
CA TYR A 492 26.00 -17.02 -9.15
C TYR A 492 26.31 -18.46 -8.72
N LYS A 493 27.49 -18.97 -9.09
CA LYS A 493 27.93 -20.26 -8.55
C LYS A 493 28.24 -20.13 -7.06
N ILE A 494 27.47 -20.78 -6.21
CA ILE A 494 27.65 -20.70 -4.75
C ILE A 494 28.82 -21.60 -4.33
N LYS A 495 29.68 -21.07 -3.45
CA LYS A 495 30.83 -21.83 -2.94
C LYS A 495 30.37 -22.85 -1.90
N ASN A 496 30.36 -24.13 -2.26
CA ASN A 496 29.89 -25.24 -1.40
C ASN A 496 30.46 -25.28 0.03
N SER A 497 31.70 -24.81 0.25
CA SER A 497 32.32 -24.82 1.58
C SER A 497 31.74 -23.79 2.54
N THR A 498 31.23 -22.67 2.01
CA THR A 498 30.73 -21.53 2.80
C THR A 498 29.25 -21.24 2.55
N ASP A 499 28.66 -21.88 1.54
CA ASP A 499 27.29 -21.61 1.06
C ASP A 499 27.04 -20.12 0.78
N MET A 500 28.04 -19.45 0.19
CA MET A 500 28.03 -18.00 -0.09
C MET A 500 28.70 -17.70 -1.43
N LEU A 501 28.54 -16.46 -1.91
CA LEU A 501 29.31 -15.92 -3.03
C LEU A 501 30.83 -15.98 -2.75
N SER A 502 31.62 -16.24 -3.79
CA SER A 502 33.08 -16.17 -3.74
C SER A 502 33.56 -14.72 -3.61
N SER A 503 34.80 -14.53 -3.16
CA SER A 503 35.41 -13.18 -3.09
C SER A 503 35.62 -12.53 -4.47
N GLU A 504 35.65 -13.33 -5.54
CA GLU A 504 35.72 -12.83 -6.92
C GLU A 504 34.37 -12.32 -7.41
N GLN A 505 33.27 -12.97 -6.98
CA GLN A 505 31.91 -12.51 -7.26
C GLN A 505 31.57 -11.28 -6.40
N TRP A 506 31.90 -11.32 -5.11
CA TRP A 506 31.61 -10.25 -4.17
C TRP A 506 32.63 -10.19 -3.03
N ASN A 507 33.40 -9.11 -2.98
CA ASN A 507 34.46 -8.88 -2.00
C ASN A 507 34.00 -8.12 -0.75
N LYS A 508 32.68 -8.13 -0.46
CA LYS A 508 32.04 -7.33 0.60
C LYS A 508 32.08 -5.80 0.40
N ASN A 509 32.31 -5.35 -0.83
CA ASN A 509 32.03 -3.97 -1.19
C ASN A 509 30.52 -3.79 -1.40
N TYR A 510 29.89 -2.94 -0.59
CA TYR A 510 28.46 -2.66 -0.64
C TYR A 510 28.09 -1.55 -1.65
N GLU A 511 29.08 -0.93 -2.29
CA GLU A 511 28.89 0.08 -3.33
C GLU A 511 28.96 -0.51 -4.75
N GLN A 512 29.38 -1.77 -4.88
CA GLN A 512 29.60 -2.42 -6.17
C GLN A 512 28.75 -3.68 -6.29
N PRO A 513 28.01 -3.84 -7.41
CA PRO A 513 27.27 -5.06 -7.68
C PRO A 513 28.14 -6.32 -7.67
N ALA A 514 27.60 -7.40 -7.11
CA ALA A 514 28.17 -8.72 -7.22
C ALA A 514 28.22 -9.14 -8.70
N THR A 515 29.36 -9.67 -9.12
CA THR A 515 29.58 -10.07 -10.51
C THR A 515 29.10 -11.52 -10.74
N PRO A 516 28.11 -11.76 -11.62
CA PRO A 516 27.60 -13.10 -11.87
C PRO A 516 28.57 -13.95 -12.71
N ASP A 517 28.28 -15.25 -12.78
CA ASP A 517 28.97 -16.21 -13.63
C ASP A 517 28.19 -16.56 -14.89
N TYR A 518 26.86 -16.37 -14.85
CA TYR A 518 25.96 -16.73 -15.92
C TYR A 518 24.92 -15.63 -16.13
N VAL A 519 24.50 -15.44 -17.37
CA VAL A 519 23.32 -14.63 -17.71
C VAL A 519 22.37 -15.45 -18.56
N LEU A 520 21.10 -15.46 -18.17
CA LEU A 520 20.01 -15.91 -19.02
C LEU A 520 19.21 -14.67 -19.44
N SER A 521 19.14 -14.43 -20.74
CA SER A 521 18.21 -13.44 -21.29
C SER A 521 16.81 -14.06 -21.30
N THR A 522 15.82 -13.31 -20.80
CA THR A 522 14.46 -13.80 -20.58
C THR A 522 13.39 -12.84 -21.12
N THR A 523 12.18 -13.37 -21.30
CA THR A 523 10.98 -12.56 -21.54
C THR A 523 10.68 -11.63 -20.35
N GLY A 524 9.78 -10.67 -20.54
CA GLY A 524 9.30 -9.80 -19.47
C GLY A 524 8.23 -10.45 -18.59
N LYS A 525 7.80 -9.71 -17.55
CA LYS A 525 6.75 -10.13 -16.60
C LYS A 525 7.02 -11.44 -15.86
N VAL A 526 8.28 -11.82 -15.66
CA VAL A 526 8.65 -13.02 -14.89
C VAL A 526 8.61 -12.69 -13.39
N GLN A 527 7.79 -13.42 -12.64
CA GLN A 527 7.64 -13.31 -11.18
C GLN A 527 8.37 -14.43 -10.42
N GLY A 528 8.87 -15.44 -11.13
CA GLY A 528 9.58 -16.55 -10.52
C GLY A 528 10.11 -17.55 -11.52
N ALA A 529 11.00 -18.43 -11.06
CA ALA A 529 11.57 -19.48 -11.88
C ALA A 529 11.71 -20.79 -11.09
N ILE A 530 11.65 -21.91 -11.80
CA ILE A 530 11.98 -23.24 -11.28
C ILE A 530 13.11 -23.78 -12.14
N VAL A 531 14.23 -24.14 -11.51
CA VAL A 531 15.39 -24.72 -12.19
C VAL A 531 15.55 -26.17 -11.75
N GLN A 532 15.70 -27.07 -12.72
CA GLN A 532 15.93 -28.50 -12.52
C GLN A 532 16.91 -29.00 -13.59
N LYS A 533 17.52 -30.16 -13.38
CA LYS A 533 18.38 -30.85 -14.37
C LYS A 533 17.81 -30.99 -15.79
N LYS A 534 16.49 -31.02 -15.92
CA LYS A 534 15.80 -31.15 -17.21
C LYS A 534 15.61 -29.80 -17.90
N GLY A 535 15.58 -28.70 -17.16
CA GLY A 535 15.44 -27.37 -17.70
C GLY A 535 14.87 -26.35 -16.73
N ILE A 536 14.36 -25.25 -17.30
CA ILE A 536 13.92 -24.07 -16.56
C ILE A 536 12.45 -23.83 -16.87
N SER A 537 11.66 -23.54 -15.84
CA SER A 537 10.29 -23.05 -16.00
C SER A 537 10.20 -21.62 -15.50
N LEU A 538 9.60 -20.72 -16.27
CA LEU A 538 9.38 -19.32 -15.88
C LEU A 538 7.91 -19.09 -15.58
N VAL A 539 7.66 -18.48 -14.43
CA VAL A 539 6.35 -18.07 -13.97
C VAL A 539 6.15 -16.62 -14.39
N THR A 540 5.21 -16.36 -15.32
CA THR A 540 4.87 -14.99 -15.71
C THR A 540 3.47 -14.59 -15.25
N SER A 541 3.35 -13.34 -14.79
CA SER A 541 2.09 -12.71 -14.38
C SER A 541 2.24 -11.20 -14.41
N TYR A 542 1.16 -10.44 -14.60
CA TYR A 542 1.16 -9.01 -14.34
C TYR A 542 -0.27 -8.47 -14.23
N GLY A 543 -0.55 -7.78 -13.13
CA GLY A 543 -1.77 -6.99 -12.97
C GLY A 543 -3.02 -7.79 -12.57
N ARG A 544 -4.04 -7.04 -12.15
CA ARG A 544 -5.23 -7.54 -11.44
C ARG A 544 -6.20 -8.40 -12.27
N ALA A 545 -6.11 -8.30 -13.60
CA ALA A 545 -7.08 -8.89 -14.53
C ALA A 545 -6.47 -9.82 -15.59
N ASN A 546 -5.14 -9.93 -15.66
CA ASN A 546 -4.47 -10.69 -16.71
C ASN A 546 -4.16 -12.11 -16.23
N ASP A 547 -4.42 -13.09 -17.08
CA ASP A 547 -4.09 -14.47 -16.79
C ASP A 547 -2.57 -14.67 -16.71
N SER A 548 -2.15 -15.63 -15.88
CA SER A 548 -0.75 -15.98 -15.70
C SER A 548 -0.34 -17.15 -16.61
N VAL A 549 0.95 -17.24 -16.96
CA VAL A 549 1.50 -18.31 -17.82
C VAL A 549 2.72 -18.96 -17.15
N LEU A 550 3.00 -20.22 -17.47
CA LEU A 550 4.19 -20.95 -16.99
C LEU A 550 5.06 -21.37 -18.17
N TYR A 551 6.04 -20.60 -18.64
CA TYR A 551 6.88 -21.06 -19.75
C TYR A 551 7.80 -22.21 -19.33
N ARG A 552 8.11 -23.13 -20.24
CA ARG A 552 9.05 -24.24 -20.00
C ARG A 552 10.11 -24.28 -21.10
N TYR A 553 11.34 -24.51 -20.67
CA TYR A 553 12.54 -24.52 -21.48
C TYR A 553 13.39 -25.73 -21.10
N ASN A 554 14.04 -26.36 -22.08
CA ASN A 554 15.12 -27.30 -21.80
C ASN A 554 16.29 -26.59 -21.12
N ASP A 555 17.16 -27.36 -20.48
CA ASP A 555 18.37 -26.84 -19.80
C ASP A 555 19.31 -26.11 -20.78
N PRO A 556 19.39 -24.76 -20.72
CA PRO A 556 20.18 -23.98 -21.66
C PRO A 556 21.69 -24.16 -21.45
N LEU A 557 22.12 -24.56 -20.24
CA LEU A 557 23.55 -24.69 -19.92
C LEU A 557 24.20 -25.96 -20.50
N LYS A 558 23.42 -26.79 -21.20
CA LYS A 558 23.95 -27.92 -22.00
C LYS A 558 24.48 -27.49 -23.35
N GLU A 559 24.25 -26.24 -23.74
CA GLU A 559 24.79 -25.63 -24.95
C GLU A 559 25.99 -24.74 -24.60
N GLU A 560 26.85 -24.51 -25.59
CA GLU A 560 27.84 -23.43 -25.50
C GLU A 560 27.13 -22.07 -25.35
N PRO A 561 27.74 -21.09 -24.65
CA PRO A 561 27.18 -19.74 -24.55
C PRO A 561 26.83 -19.16 -25.93
N HIS A 562 25.65 -18.57 -26.05
CA HIS A 562 25.23 -17.96 -27.32
C HIS A 562 25.90 -16.61 -27.55
N GLN A 563 26.20 -15.88 -26.48
CA GLN A 563 26.86 -14.58 -26.49
C GLN A 563 27.65 -14.37 -25.19
N TYR A 564 28.43 -13.29 -25.13
CA TYR A 564 29.01 -12.77 -23.89
C TYR A 564 28.57 -11.32 -23.68
N VAL A 565 28.32 -10.96 -22.41
CA VAL A 565 27.99 -9.60 -21.99
C VAL A 565 29.03 -9.10 -20.99
N LYS A 566 29.26 -7.79 -20.99
CA LYS A 566 30.22 -7.16 -20.07
C LYS A 566 29.47 -6.65 -18.84
N ILE A 567 29.82 -7.17 -17.67
CA ILE A 567 29.30 -6.70 -16.36
C ILE A 567 30.51 -6.27 -15.53
N GLY A 568 30.60 -4.98 -15.23
CA GLY A 568 31.82 -4.39 -14.68
C GLY A 568 33.01 -4.60 -15.63
N GLU A 569 34.06 -5.26 -15.14
CA GLU A 569 35.25 -5.59 -15.95
C GLU A 569 35.22 -7.02 -16.52
N LYS A 570 34.25 -7.85 -16.12
CA LYS A 570 34.18 -9.28 -16.50
C LYS A 570 33.34 -9.48 -17.76
N GLN A 571 33.79 -10.39 -18.62
CA GLN A 571 32.97 -10.99 -19.68
C GLN A 571 32.22 -12.18 -19.09
N VAL A 572 30.89 -12.13 -19.14
CA VAL A 572 30.00 -13.14 -18.58
C VAL A 572 29.27 -13.85 -19.72
N PRO A 573 29.28 -15.19 -19.77
CA PRO A 573 28.57 -15.93 -20.80
C PRO A 573 27.05 -15.77 -20.65
N LEU A 574 26.38 -15.66 -21.80
CA LEU A 574 24.94 -15.44 -21.93
C LEU A 574 24.29 -16.53 -22.78
N TRP A 575 23.14 -17.03 -22.30
CA TRP A 575 22.23 -17.88 -23.06
C TRP A 575 20.86 -17.20 -23.19
N PHE A 576 20.16 -17.49 -24.28
CA PHE A 576 18.82 -16.98 -24.54
C PHE A 576 17.79 -18.04 -24.17
N LEU A 577 16.77 -17.68 -23.40
CA LEU A 577 15.58 -18.52 -23.20
C LEU A 577 14.57 -18.27 -24.33
N ASP A 578 14.87 -18.77 -25.52
CA ASP A 578 14.20 -18.41 -26.78
C ASP A 578 13.46 -19.55 -27.50
N GLY A 579 13.50 -20.76 -26.96
CA GLY A 579 12.70 -21.86 -27.50
C GLY A 579 13.26 -22.59 -28.71
N GLN A 580 14.37 -22.15 -29.33
CA GLN A 580 14.94 -22.84 -30.50
C GLN A 580 15.35 -24.28 -30.18
N THR A 581 16.14 -24.44 -29.13
CA THR A 581 16.56 -25.73 -28.55
C THR A 581 15.73 -26.09 -27.31
N ALA A 582 15.04 -25.11 -26.73
CA ALA A 582 14.27 -25.19 -25.50
C ALA A 582 12.76 -25.01 -25.73
N LYS A 583 12.18 -25.83 -26.63
CA LYS A 583 10.81 -25.66 -27.14
C LYS A 583 9.76 -25.35 -26.04
N PRO A 584 8.99 -24.26 -26.16
CA PRO A 584 7.89 -24.00 -25.24
C PRO A 584 6.77 -24.99 -25.52
N VAL A 585 6.50 -25.90 -24.58
CA VAL A 585 5.30 -26.75 -24.64
C VAL A 585 4.17 -26.03 -23.93
N GLN A 586 3.05 -25.84 -24.63
CA GLN A 586 1.84 -25.15 -24.18
C GLN A 586 1.51 -25.52 -22.72
N SER A 587 1.55 -24.55 -21.82
CA SER A 587 2.01 -24.85 -20.45
C SER A 587 1.01 -24.65 -19.33
N ILE A 588 -0.21 -24.19 -19.64
CA ILE A 588 -1.33 -23.87 -18.74
C ILE A 588 -1.52 -22.37 -18.47
N VAL A 589 -2.75 -21.94 -18.70
CA VAL A 589 -3.26 -20.63 -18.27
C VAL A 589 -3.68 -20.77 -16.81
N ALA A 590 -3.20 -19.86 -15.97
CA ALA A 590 -3.52 -19.82 -14.56
C ALA A 590 -4.21 -18.52 -14.15
N ILE A 591 -4.81 -18.53 -12.96
CA ILE A 591 -5.47 -17.35 -12.38
C ILE A 591 -4.49 -16.16 -12.26
N PRO A 592 -5.00 -14.91 -12.23
CA PRO A 592 -4.17 -13.70 -12.14
C PRO A 592 -3.33 -13.61 -10.86
N MET A 593 -2.35 -12.70 -10.88
CA MET A 593 -1.53 -12.27 -9.74
C MET A 593 -0.81 -13.43 -9.03
N LYS A 594 -0.21 -14.30 -9.86
CA LYS A 594 0.70 -15.34 -9.42
C LYS A 594 2.05 -14.71 -9.13
N GLU A 595 2.58 -14.98 -7.95
CA GLU A 595 3.88 -14.49 -7.50
C GLU A 595 4.87 -15.65 -7.43
N GLY A 596 5.36 -15.98 -6.23
CA GLY A 596 6.33 -17.01 -5.97
C GLY A 596 5.85 -18.41 -6.29
N ALA A 597 6.77 -19.24 -6.77
CA ALA A 597 6.55 -20.65 -6.99
C ALA A 597 7.78 -21.45 -6.54
N VAL A 598 7.53 -22.62 -5.96
CA VAL A 598 8.60 -23.51 -5.50
C VAL A 598 8.21 -24.97 -5.67
N LEU A 599 9.18 -25.79 -6.06
CA LEU A 599 8.97 -27.22 -6.16
C LEU A 599 9.12 -27.88 -4.79
N VAL A 600 8.07 -28.56 -4.35
CA VAL A 600 8.09 -29.42 -3.16
C VAL A 600 7.83 -30.84 -3.61
N LYS A 601 8.87 -31.68 -3.58
CA LYS A 601 8.81 -33.06 -4.06
C LYS A 601 8.40 -33.07 -5.55
N SER A 602 7.18 -33.54 -5.88
CA SER A 602 6.64 -33.57 -7.24
C SER A 602 5.71 -32.42 -7.58
N ASP A 603 5.34 -31.59 -6.60
CA ASP A 603 4.28 -30.61 -6.75
C ASP A 603 4.88 -29.22 -6.81
N LEU A 604 4.44 -28.42 -7.78
CA LEU A 604 4.75 -27.02 -7.87
C LEU A 604 3.75 -26.24 -7.02
N TYR A 605 4.25 -25.68 -5.92
CA TYR A 605 3.48 -24.77 -5.07
C TYR A 605 3.54 -23.39 -5.69
N VAL A 606 2.38 -22.74 -5.75
CA VAL A 606 2.22 -21.41 -6.35
C VAL A 606 1.43 -20.53 -5.39
N SER A 607 1.96 -19.33 -5.11
CA SER A 607 1.29 -18.32 -4.27
C SER A 607 0.62 -17.24 -5.12
N PHE A 608 -0.36 -16.56 -4.52
CA PHE A 608 -1.13 -15.50 -5.17
C PHE A 608 -1.23 -14.28 -4.27
N GLU A 609 -0.88 -13.10 -4.79
CA GLU A 609 -1.10 -11.84 -4.08
C GLU A 609 -2.55 -11.36 -4.17
N SER A 610 -3.36 -11.90 -5.09
CA SER A 610 -4.78 -11.55 -5.27
C SER A 610 -5.61 -11.71 -3.99
N GLY A 611 -5.14 -12.55 -3.06
CA GLY A 611 -5.76 -12.71 -1.76
C GLY A 611 -5.56 -11.54 -0.81
N ALA A 612 -4.49 -10.75 -0.94
CA ALA A 612 -4.14 -9.68 0.00
C ALA A 612 -5.16 -8.53 -0.04
N ASN A 613 -5.35 -7.83 1.07
CA ASN A 613 -6.33 -6.72 1.16
C ASN A 613 -6.11 -5.64 0.09
N LYS A 614 -4.85 -5.36 -0.24
CA LYS A 614 -4.44 -4.46 -1.33
C LYS A 614 -5.11 -4.77 -2.68
N TYR A 615 -5.33 -6.05 -2.97
CA TYR A 615 -5.76 -6.51 -4.28
C TYR A 615 -7.13 -7.15 -4.30
N ARG A 616 -7.56 -7.73 -3.18
CA ARG A 616 -8.75 -8.59 -3.09
C ARG A 616 -10.02 -7.98 -3.68
N TYR A 617 -10.25 -6.71 -3.44
CA TYR A 617 -11.53 -6.07 -3.77
C TYR A 617 -11.59 -5.53 -5.20
N THR A 618 -10.44 -5.30 -5.83
CA THR A 618 -10.35 -4.82 -7.22
C THR A 618 -9.67 -5.83 -8.16
N GLY A 619 -9.24 -6.97 -7.62
CA GLY A 619 -8.63 -8.09 -8.33
C GLY A 619 -9.65 -9.13 -8.79
N ARG A 620 -9.34 -9.81 -9.89
CA ARG A 620 -10.15 -10.93 -10.38
C ARG A 620 -9.71 -12.22 -9.67
N TYR A 621 -10.68 -13.02 -9.22
CA TYR A 621 -10.44 -14.32 -8.54
C TYR A 621 -9.50 -14.21 -7.32
N PRO A 622 -9.87 -13.42 -6.30
CA PRO A 622 -9.06 -13.33 -5.08
C PRO A 622 -8.92 -14.69 -4.43
N THR A 623 -7.68 -15.12 -4.19
CA THR A 623 -7.36 -16.49 -3.79
C THR A 623 -6.61 -16.51 -2.46
N ASP A 624 -7.18 -17.16 -1.45
CA ASP A 624 -6.57 -17.28 -0.10
C ASP A 624 -5.62 -18.48 0.03
N ARG A 625 -5.56 -19.36 -0.97
CA ARG A 625 -4.80 -20.62 -0.91
C ARG A 625 -3.72 -20.67 -1.97
N MET A 626 -2.59 -21.27 -1.61
CA MET A 626 -1.63 -21.73 -2.60
C MET A 626 -2.27 -22.82 -3.47
N LEU A 627 -1.78 -22.97 -4.70
CA LEU A 627 -2.10 -24.13 -5.53
C LEU A 627 -0.92 -25.10 -5.57
N LYS A 628 -1.22 -26.40 -5.53
CA LYS A 628 -0.26 -27.49 -5.76
C LYS A 628 -0.53 -28.07 -7.14
N ILE A 629 0.36 -27.79 -8.10
CA ILE A 629 0.27 -28.28 -9.47
C ILE A 629 1.09 -29.56 -9.58
N ASP A 630 0.49 -30.64 -10.08
CA ASP A 630 1.19 -31.91 -10.32
C ASP A 630 2.13 -31.76 -11.52
N MET A 631 3.41 -31.58 -11.23
CA MET A 631 4.43 -31.42 -12.27
C MET A 631 4.63 -32.69 -13.08
N LYS A 632 4.35 -33.87 -12.52
CA LYS A 632 4.49 -35.12 -13.28
C LYS A 632 3.46 -35.19 -14.39
N THR A 633 2.21 -34.81 -14.11
CA THR A 633 1.15 -34.77 -15.13
C THR A 633 1.44 -33.67 -16.14
N LEU A 634 1.81 -32.47 -15.68
CA LEU A 634 2.18 -31.36 -16.55
C LEU A 634 3.35 -31.70 -17.50
N MET A 635 4.32 -32.49 -17.04
CA MET A 635 5.47 -32.94 -17.84
C MET A 635 5.18 -34.17 -18.72
N LYS A 636 4.08 -34.90 -18.50
CA LYS A 636 3.78 -36.13 -19.25
C LYS A 636 3.10 -35.84 -20.60
N ASP A 637 2.20 -34.86 -20.64
CA ASP A 637 1.47 -34.48 -21.86
C ASP A 637 2.43 -34.07 -23.01
N ASP A 638 3.62 -33.53 -22.67
CA ASP A 638 4.69 -33.19 -23.63
C ASP A 638 5.19 -34.40 -24.42
N HIS A 639 5.30 -35.56 -23.78
CA HIS A 639 5.82 -36.77 -24.41
C HIS A 639 4.85 -37.38 -25.42
N ASP A 640 3.55 -37.18 -25.25
CA ASP A 640 2.53 -37.69 -26.16
C ASP A 640 2.37 -36.75 -27.37
N VAL A 641 2.49 -35.42 -27.18
CA VAL A 641 2.56 -34.45 -28.29
C VAL A 641 3.80 -34.67 -29.17
N GLU A 642 4.99 -34.84 -28.57
CA GLU A 642 6.21 -35.14 -29.34
C GLU A 642 6.14 -36.46 -30.12
N LYS A 643 5.44 -37.46 -29.57
CA LYS A 643 5.20 -38.74 -30.27
C LYS A 643 4.27 -38.58 -31.46
N GLU A 644 3.25 -37.75 -31.36
CA GLU A 644 2.34 -37.45 -32.48
C GLU A 644 3.05 -36.65 -33.57
N GLU A 645 3.82 -35.62 -33.22
CA GLU A 645 4.63 -34.84 -34.19
C GLU A 645 5.68 -35.70 -34.91
N ARG A 646 6.33 -36.62 -34.21
CA ARG A 646 7.25 -37.59 -34.85
C ARG A 646 6.53 -38.54 -35.79
N LYS A 647 5.26 -38.89 -35.52
CA LYS A 647 4.46 -39.74 -36.42
C LYS A 647 3.97 -39.00 -37.67
N THR A 648 3.73 -37.69 -37.58
CA THR A 648 3.35 -36.86 -38.74
C THR A 648 4.54 -36.49 -39.62
N ASN A 649 5.74 -36.32 -39.06
CA ASN A 649 6.96 -36.03 -39.85
C ASN A 649 7.62 -37.28 -40.47
N LEU A 650 7.11 -38.48 -40.17
CA LEU A 650 7.54 -39.76 -40.77
C LEU A 650 6.55 -40.27 -41.84
N LYS A 651 5.53 -39.47 -42.19
CA LYS A 651 4.64 -39.66 -43.34
C LYS A 651 4.88 -38.56 -44.35
#